data_AF-A0A3M0HQ16-F1
#
_entry.id   AF-A0A3M0HQ16-F1
#
_cell.length_a   1.000
_cell.length_b   1.000
_cell.length_c   1.000
_cell.angle_alpha   90.00
_cell.angle_beta   90.00
_cell.angle_gamma   90.00
#
_symmetry.space_group_name_H-M   'P 1'
#
loop_
_entity.id
_entity.type
_entity.pdbx_description
1 polymer ?
#
loop_
_entity_poly.entity_id
_entity_poly.type
_entity_poly.pdbx_seq_one_letter_code
_entity_poly.pdbx_strand_id
1 'polypeptide(L)'
;MKLATRLCALSAVVAVSLLLPSSAGAQENTDVYVPGGQYVPVVVVLDTSDSMDANSLTGESKIDAARSSVIDLVNALGPRTPFGLIAYPGAGSRTVDGCSIGNVEVKIAELDVASASAAVRRLDPNGDTPTGPALRHAAELIGKDNKGTIVLVSDGESNCGATEVCDVANELVADGVEIQVNTVGLQISEDGANELKCIADATGGQYASATDTAGLQSALQQFGGAQLSLTGSVPNQLPVVSGTGNAGSTASFTVHNGGRVRADDVRLSLTLNDETGVPGRVLVPRPVRFLGNIDPGQSRRVDITIRPDDSVLGTFTWLATATANNSAPSVLDGKTSTIEPFGTLTGILGDVRHAVVVGDSYASGEGTRDYVPGTADKESGNICHRSTSAYGAILFGDKVRNLACSGAVVGDFYSQQQSENYKVTPQLLSLRAEAVGPDSPDAVLLSIGGNDVGFGTKVIQCSVWPNCYPTLPDGKPMVFETWAMDGISAIGNDLRRVYRDVDRAVNDDEAKSARGGRTAPIVVVPYPRIVPTEAAGLAAGSGCQFGISANELRFFNRFIDALNLEIAAAVGSLASERIPVYYASDVAPAFQPDHTICDLAQSYAVFGSSKGTLANNIAAVADRHELLHPNKLGHAAMARALSAWSASRATIDPRENAPKWDHAVVDRSNPVLDFFKKPWASAADIYEAGGEATIDAAGFAPSSTVVFRIDSVSRTLASARADDNGRVHATLTIPSDMPIGSHHIHALGADTEGNDLDVSTSVRLLPKYSNLALLATCAGLLLVALGGFGRRTHKRRRTSEVDAHDTGLTDVTVSIGAVPAAGENRPQQTGISRPPPPPSSPPPPPNSPPPPPSA
;
A
#
# COMPACT_ATOMS: atom_id res chain seq x y z
N MET A 1 -29.54 31.83 54.50
CA MET A 1 -28.96 30.85 55.45
C MET A 1 -27.87 30.06 54.70
N LYS A 2 -26.61 30.01 55.15
CA LYS A 2 -26.04 29.04 56.14
C LYS A 2 -26.27 27.58 55.68
N LEU A 3 -25.29 26.69 55.46
CA LEU A 3 -23.85 26.55 55.85
C LEU A 3 -23.09 25.91 54.62
N ALA A 4 -21.86 26.30 54.22
CA ALA A 4 -20.51 25.92 54.74
C ALA A 4 -20.08 24.45 54.40
N THR A 5 -18.82 24.04 54.15
CA THR A 5 -17.48 24.56 54.58
C THR A 5 -16.26 23.96 53.80
N ARG A 6 -15.31 24.79 53.29
CA ARG A 6 -13.82 24.58 53.10
C ARG A 6 -13.30 23.38 52.22
N LEU A 7 -12.07 23.37 51.66
CA LEU A 7 -10.74 23.88 52.10
C LEU A 7 -9.81 24.46 51.00
N CYS A 8 -8.76 25.17 51.45
CA CYS A 8 -7.53 25.62 50.74
C CYS A 8 -6.29 25.11 51.54
N ALA A 9 -5.00 25.29 51.20
CA ALA A 9 -4.28 26.14 50.24
C ALA A 9 -2.92 25.46 49.86
N LEU A 10 -2.31 25.65 48.68
CA LEU A 10 -1.31 26.69 48.28
C LEU A 10 0.09 26.62 48.94
N SER A 11 1.15 26.71 48.08
CA SER A 11 2.50 27.30 48.31
C SER A 11 3.76 26.46 48.62
N ALA A 12 4.57 26.25 47.57
CA ALA A 12 5.98 26.69 47.34
C ALA A 12 7.14 26.52 48.37
N VAL A 13 8.27 25.95 47.88
CA VAL A 13 9.69 26.25 48.26
C VAL A 13 10.59 26.16 47.00
N VAL A 14 11.77 26.81 47.01
CA VAL A 14 12.65 27.11 45.84
C VAL A 14 14.07 26.49 45.98
N ALA A 15 14.61 26.01 44.85
CA ALA A 15 16.01 25.81 44.38
C ALA A 15 17.18 25.42 45.33
N VAL A 16 18.10 24.58 44.81
CA VAL A 16 19.47 24.97 44.35
C VAL A 16 20.17 23.82 43.59
N SER A 17 21.08 24.19 42.70
CA SER A 17 21.72 23.42 41.60
C SER A 17 22.84 22.43 41.99
N LEU A 18 23.19 21.52 41.07
CA LEU A 18 24.57 21.04 40.86
C LEU A 18 24.81 20.49 39.43
N LEU A 19 26.07 20.42 39.01
CA LEU A 19 26.54 20.37 37.61
C LEU A 19 26.63 18.96 36.96
N LEU A 20 26.48 18.93 35.62
CA LEU A 20 27.25 18.20 34.55
C LEU A 20 27.94 16.85 34.84
N PRO A 21 27.96 15.87 33.90
CA PRO A 21 28.43 16.11 32.53
C PRO A 21 27.72 15.35 31.38
N SER A 22 28.11 15.70 30.15
CA SER A 22 27.81 14.95 28.92
C SER A 22 28.51 13.58 28.90
N SER A 23 27.80 12.56 28.43
CA SER A 23 28.38 11.31 27.93
C SER A 23 27.60 10.86 26.70
N ALA A 24 28.30 10.39 25.67
CA ALA A 24 27.69 9.83 24.48
C ALA A 24 26.99 8.50 24.80
N GLY A 25 25.83 8.29 24.19
CA GLY A 25 25.18 6.98 24.09
C GLY A 25 24.82 6.74 22.63
N ALA A 26 25.82 6.36 21.83
CA ALA A 26 25.52 5.73 20.55
C ALA A 26 24.77 4.43 20.88
N GLN A 27 23.55 4.28 20.34
CA GLN A 27 22.74 3.09 20.59
C GLN A 27 23.19 1.95 19.67
N GLU A 28 24.39 1.46 19.95
CA GLU A 28 24.90 0.19 19.47
C GLU A 28 24.26 -0.96 20.25
N ASN A 29 24.22 -2.16 19.65
CA ASN A 29 23.56 -3.39 20.11
C ASN A 29 22.01 -3.42 20.05
N THR A 30 21.51 -4.34 19.22
CA THR A 30 21.49 -5.74 19.67
C THR A 30 22.15 -6.64 18.64
N ASP A 31 23.33 -7.17 18.97
CA ASP A 31 23.80 -8.43 18.39
C ASP A 31 22.71 -9.49 18.55
N VAL A 32 22.45 -10.25 17.48
CA VAL A 32 21.46 -11.32 17.50
C VAL A 32 22.06 -12.50 18.25
N TYR A 33 21.60 -12.71 19.48
CA TYR A 33 21.84 -13.94 20.22
C TYR A 33 21.22 -15.12 19.45
N VAL A 34 22.05 -15.89 18.75
CA VAL A 34 21.69 -17.17 18.13
C VAL A 34 21.94 -18.28 19.16
N PRO A 35 20.94 -19.07 19.56
CA PRO A 35 21.15 -20.23 20.42
C PRO A 35 22.10 -21.22 19.75
N GLY A 36 23.06 -21.74 20.50
CA GLY A 36 24.13 -22.58 19.96
C GLY A 36 23.63 -23.90 19.38
N GLY A 37 23.47 -23.95 18.06
CA GLY A 37 23.61 -25.20 17.31
C GLY A 37 25.07 -25.63 17.41
N GLN A 38 25.31 -26.80 18.02
CA GLN A 38 26.65 -27.38 18.08
C GLN A 38 27.04 -27.81 16.65
N TYR A 39 27.96 -27.07 16.02
CA TYR A 39 28.52 -27.48 14.74
C TYR A 39 29.38 -28.72 14.97
N VAL A 40 29.05 -29.81 14.28
CA VAL A 40 29.83 -31.05 14.32
C VAL A 40 31.13 -30.83 13.54
N PRO A 41 32.32 -31.00 14.14
CA PRO A 41 33.60 -30.92 13.43
C PRO A 41 33.69 -31.93 12.30
N VAL A 42 34.23 -31.50 11.16
CA VAL A 42 34.62 -32.35 10.03
C VAL A 42 36.14 -32.48 10.02
N VAL A 43 36.66 -33.70 10.19
CA VAL A 43 38.09 -34.00 10.13
C VAL A 43 38.38 -34.84 8.90
N VAL A 44 39.16 -34.31 7.98
CA VAL A 44 39.69 -35.11 6.86
C VAL A 44 40.94 -35.85 7.35
N VAL A 45 40.98 -37.15 7.13
CA VAL A 45 42.14 -38.01 7.39
C VAL A 45 42.61 -38.53 6.04
N LEU A 46 43.68 -37.93 5.53
CA LEU A 46 44.17 -38.17 4.17
C LEU A 46 45.43 -39.02 4.21
N ASP A 47 45.38 -40.14 3.50
CA ASP A 47 46.53 -40.97 3.18
C ASP A 47 47.51 -40.23 2.28
N THR A 48 48.77 -40.28 2.66
CA THR A 48 49.93 -39.75 1.95
C THR A 48 51.07 -40.77 1.99
N SER A 49 50.76 -42.08 2.00
CA SER A 49 51.75 -43.16 1.89
C SER A 49 52.41 -43.19 0.50
N ASP A 50 53.51 -43.93 0.35
CA ASP A 50 54.29 -43.98 -0.91
C ASP A 50 53.46 -44.45 -2.12
N SER A 51 52.38 -45.21 -1.93
CA SER A 51 51.46 -45.63 -3.00
C SER A 51 50.70 -44.46 -3.63
N MET A 52 50.51 -43.36 -2.91
CA MET A 52 49.84 -42.14 -3.39
C MET A 52 50.66 -41.34 -4.43
N ASP A 53 51.96 -41.64 -4.60
CA ASP A 53 52.77 -41.08 -5.70
C ASP A 53 52.46 -41.74 -7.06
N ALA A 54 51.79 -42.89 -7.06
CA ALA A 54 51.41 -43.57 -8.29
C ALA A 54 50.38 -42.76 -9.11
N ASN A 55 50.44 -42.91 -10.43
CA ASN A 55 49.42 -42.34 -11.32
C ASN A 55 48.10 -43.10 -11.21
N SER A 56 47.01 -42.34 -11.28
CA SER A 56 45.65 -42.81 -11.43
C SER A 56 45.40 -43.42 -12.81
N LEU A 57 44.25 -44.08 -12.99
CA LEU A 57 43.77 -44.58 -14.29
C LEU A 57 43.58 -43.46 -15.35
N THR A 58 43.46 -42.19 -14.93
CA THR A 58 43.36 -41.01 -15.80
C THR A 58 44.72 -40.34 -16.07
N GLY A 59 45.79 -40.75 -15.39
CA GLY A 59 47.17 -40.35 -15.67
C GLY A 59 47.73 -39.19 -14.83
N GLU A 60 46.97 -38.66 -13.87
CA GLU A 60 47.43 -37.73 -12.83
C GLU A 60 47.83 -38.49 -11.56
N SER A 61 48.66 -37.93 -10.68
CA SER A 61 49.04 -38.62 -9.43
C SER A 61 47.83 -38.81 -8.49
N LYS A 62 47.78 -39.92 -7.75
CA LYS A 62 46.72 -40.17 -6.76
C LYS A 62 46.70 -39.10 -5.67
N ILE A 63 47.87 -38.60 -5.26
CA ILE A 63 47.97 -37.50 -4.29
C ILE A 63 47.40 -36.19 -4.85
N ASP A 64 47.62 -35.84 -6.12
CA ASP A 64 47.03 -34.63 -6.71
C ASP A 64 45.51 -34.73 -6.87
N ALA A 65 45.01 -35.92 -7.24
CA ALA A 65 43.58 -36.23 -7.23
C ALA A 65 42.96 -35.98 -5.85
N ALA A 66 43.59 -36.49 -4.78
CA ALA A 66 43.12 -36.32 -3.42
C ALA A 66 43.24 -34.86 -2.92
N ARG A 67 44.35 -34.19 -3.20
CA ARG A 67 44.56 -32.76 -2.90
C ARG A 67 43.44 -31.90 -3.52
N SER A 68 43.14 -32.10 -4.80
CA SER A 68 42.08 -31.36 -5.49
C SER A 68 40.71 -31.63 -4.85
N SER A 69 40.40 -32.91 -4.62
CA SER A 69 39.09 -33.32 -4.10
C SER A 69 38.83 -32.82 -2.67
N VAL A 70 39.86 -32.78 -1.81
CA VAL A 70 39.76 -32.23 -0.44
C VAL A 70 39.61 -30.71 -0.46
N ILE A 71 40.24 -30.00 -1.41
CA ILE A 71 40.02 -28.55 -1.60
C ILE A 71 38.56 -28.28 -2.02
N ASP A 72 37.98 -29.11 -2.89
CA ASP A 72 36.57 -28.98 -3.28
C ASP A 72 35.61 -29.26 -2.12
N LEU A 73 35.91 -30.25 -1.26
CA LEU A 73 35.17 -30.48 -0.02
C LEU A 73 35.25 -29.24 0.90
N VAL A 74 36.44 -28.70 1.11
CA VAL A 74 36.67 -27.47 1.90
C VAL A 74 35.88 -26.28 1.35
N ASN A 75 35.77 -26.13 0.03
CA ASN A 75 34.97 -25.08 -0.62
C ASN A 75 33.45 -25.31 -0.47
N ALA A 76 33.00 -26.55 -0.31
CA ALA A 76 31.59 -26.90 -0.14
C ALA A 76 31.10 -26.80 1.32
N LEU A 77 32.00 -26.95 2.30
CA LEU A 77 31.69 -26.78 3.72
C LEU A 77 31.28 -25.33 4.04
N GLY A 78 30.39 -25.16 5.02
CA GLY A 78 29.99 -23.83 5.48
C GLY A 78 31.14 -23.15 6.23
N PRO A 79 31.27 -21.80 6.16
CA PRO A 79 32.41 -21.10 6.77
C PRO A 79 32.50 -21.25 8.30
N ARG A 80 31.38 -21.54 8.97
CA ARG A 80 31.32 -21.79 10.43
C ARG A 80 31.54 -23.26 10.82
N THR A 81 31.78 -24.16 9.87
CA THR A 81 32.07 -25.57 10.16
C THR A 81 33.45 -25.68 10.82
N PRO A 82 33.58 -26.29 12.02
CA PRO A 82 34.89 -26.60 12.58
C PRO A 82 35.57 -27.65 11.70
N PHE A 83 36.76 -27.35 11.18
CA PHE A 83 37.46 -28.20 10.23
C PHE A 83 38.84 -28.61 10.74
N GLY A 84 39.21 -29.87 10.58
CA GLY A 84 40.54 -30.39 10.83
C GLY A 84 41.07 -31.23 9.66
N LEU A 85 42.40 -31.34 9.57
CA LEU A 85 43.09 -32.14 8.56
C LEU A 85 44.24 -32.89 9.21
N ILE A 86 44.26 -34.21 9.05
CA ILE A 86 45.38 -35.08 9.38
C ILE A 86 45.89 -35.70 8.08
N ALA A 87 47.21 -35.67 7.90
CA ALA A 87 47.90 -36.38 6.82
C ALA A 87 48.71 -37.54 7.41
N TYR A 88 48.55 -38.76 6.90
CA TYR A 88 49.24 -39.94 7.45
C TYR A 88 49.95 -40.75 6.34
N PRO A 89 51.15 -41.29 6.58
CA PRO A 89 51.87 -41.31 7.85
C PRO A 89 52.51 -39.97 8.21
N GLY A 90 52.80 -39.10 7.23
CA GLY A 90 53.33 -37.75 7.44
C GLY A 90 54.79 -37.72 7.90
N ALA A 91 55.65 -37.07 7.12
CA ALA A 91 57.09 -37.03 7.38
C ALA A 91 57.41 -36.44 8.77
N GLY A 92 58.19 -37.18 9.56
CA GLY A 92 58.61 -36.78 10.90
C GLY A 92 57.50 -36.79 11.97
N SER A 93 56.32 -37.36 11.69
CA SER A 93 55.27 -37.52 12.67
C SER A 93 55.69 -38.41 13.85
N ARG A 94 54.97 -38.25 14.97
CA ARG A 94 55.12 -39.07 16.17
C ARG A 94 54.72 -40.53 15.86
N THR A 95 55.51 -41.46 16.38
CA THR A 95 55.16 -42.89 16.35
C THR A 95 54.54 -43.38 17.66
N VAL A 96 53.66 -44.38 17.54
CA VAL A 96 53.09 -45.19 18.63
C VAL A 96 53.20 -46.64 18.18
N ASP A 97 53.74 -47.51 19.04
CA ASP A 97 53.97 -48.94 18.76
C ASP A 97 54.71 -49.24 17.44
N GLY A 98 55.57 -48.31 17.01
CA GLY A 98 56.38 -48.40 15.79
C GLY A 98 55.76 -47.71 14.56
N CYS A 99 54.46 -47.46 14.56
CA CYS A 99 53.74 -46.86 13.44
C CYS A 99 53.51 -45.36 13.64
N SER A 100 53.49 -44.59 12.55
CA SER A 100 53.17 -43.15 12.61
C SER A 100 51.68 -42.93 12.92
N ILE A 101 51.36 -41.85 13.65
CA ILE A 101 49.97 -41.42 13.90
C ILE A 101 49.47 -40.34 12.94
N GLY A 102 50.29 -39.92 11.96
CA GLY A 102 49.98 -38.80 11.07
C GLY A 102 50.26 -37.42 11.69
N ASN A 103 50.40 -36.40 10.85
CA ASN A 103 50.57 -35.01 11.26
C ASN A 103 49.22 -34.28 11.28
N VAL A 104 48.99 -33.44 12.30
CA VAL A 104 47.83 -32.51 12.30
C VAL A 104 48.21 -31.27 11.50
N GLU A 105 47.84 -31.28 10.22
CA GLU A 105 48.11 -30.24 9.24
C GLU A 105 47.19 -29.02 9.42
N VAL A 106 45.95 -29.27 9.85
CA VAL A 106 45.00 -28.24 10.28
C VAL A 106 44.34 -28.71 11.59
N LYS A 107 44.50 -27.92 12.66
CA LYS A 107 43.80 -28.16 13.93
C LYS A 107 42.33 -27.79 13.80
N ILE A 108 41.46 -28.51 14.51
CA ILE A 108 40.02 -28.21 14.55
C ILE A 108 39.81 -26.77 15.04
N ALA A 109 39.33 -25.93 14.13
CA ALA A 109 38.96 -24.53 14.33
C ALA A 109 37.91 -24.15 13.28
N GLU A 110 37.30 -22.96 13.41
CA GLU A 110 36.43 -22.40 12.36
C GLU A 110 37.17 -22.34 11.02
N LEU A 111 36.50 -22.73 9.93
CA LEU A 111 37.13 -23.02 8.66
C LEU A 111 37.68 -21.77 7.95
N ASP A 112 39.00 -21.59 7.98
CA ASP A 112 39.70 -20.73 7.02
C ASP A 112 40.03 -21.51 5.74
N VAL A 113 39.18 -21.35 4.72
CA VAL A 113 39.31 -21.99 3.39
C VAL A 113 40.69 -21.76 2.77
N ALA A 114 41.29 -20.59 2.96
CA ALA A 114 42.59 -20.24 2.40
C ALA A 114 43.73 -21.05 3.02
N SER A 115 43.83 -21.08 4.36
CA SER A 115 44.85 -21.84 5.08
C SER A 115 44.66 -23.35 4.92
N ALA A 116 43.42 -23.84 4.97
CA ALA A 116 43.13 -25.25 4.74
C ALA A 116 43.58 -25.69 3.33
N SER A 117 43.19 -24.95 2.29
CA SER A 117 43.63 -25.22 0.91
C SER A 117 45.14 -25.07 0.72
N ALA A 118 45.81 -24.21 1.50
CA ALA A 118 47.26 -24.07 1.49
C ALA A 118 47.99 -25.23 2.20
N ALA A 119 47.39 -25.81 3.25
CA ALA A 119 47.91 -27.01 3.90
C ALA A 119 47.83 -28.22 2.98
N VAL A 120 46.65 -28.50 2.42
CA VAL A 120 46.41 -29.62 1.49
C VAL A 120 47.41 -29.62 0.32
N ARG A 121 47.71 -28.45 -0.27
CA ARG A 121 48.65 -28.32 -1.40
C ARG A 121 50.12 -28.67 -1.11
N ARG A 122 50.50 -28.91 0.15
CA ARG A 122 51.88 -29.23 0.57
C ARG A 122 52.08 -30.68 1.02
N LEU A 123 51.07 -31.53 0.88
CA LEU A 123 51.08 -32.90 1.43
C LEU A 123 51.72 -33.87 0.45
N ASP A 124 53.01 -34.18 0.63
CA ASP A 124 53.77 -35.05 -0.26
C ASP A 124 53.73 -36.54 0.18
N PRO A 125 53.69 -37.51 -0.75
CA PRO A 125 53.76 -38.94 -0.45
C PRO A 125 55.02 -39.33 0.32
N ASN A 126 54.89 -40.20 1.32
CA ASN A 126 55.97 -40.78 2.11
C ASN A 126 55.51 -42.01 2.90
N GLY A 127 56.27 -43.11 2.87
CA GLY A 127 56.22 -44.20 3.85
C GLY A 127 54.98 -45.12 3.82
N ASP A 128 54.80 -45.84 4.93
CA ASP A 128 53.79 -46.89 5.13
C ASP A 128 52.35 -46.34 5.36
N THR A 129 51.35 -47.22 5.50
CA THR A 129 49.91 -46.90 5.57
C THR A 129 49.32 -47.24 6.96
N PRO A 130 49.58 -46.43 8.02
CA PRO A 130 49.09 -46.69 9.38
C PRO A 130 47.66 -46.16 9.62
N THR A 131 46.67 -46.73 8.93
CA THR A 131 45.27 -46.26 8.96
C THR A 131 44.65 -46.33 10.38
N GLY A 132 44.89 -47.41 11.11
CA GLY A 132 44.39 -47.57 12.49
C GLY A 132 44.91 -46.50 13.47
N PRO A 133 46.25 -46.30 13.59
CA PRO A 133 46.83 -45.22 14.38
C PRO A 133 46.33 -43.82 14.00
N ALA A 134 46.22 -43.52 12.69
CA ALA A 134 45.70 -42.24 12.21
C ALA A 134 44.23 -42.02 12.59
N LEU A 135 43.39 -43.07 12.53
CA LEU A 135 41.99 -43.01 12.94
C LEU A 135 41.83 -42.74 14.44
N ARG A 136 42.64 -43.36 15.31
CA ARG A 136 42.65 -43.05 16.75
C ARG A 136 43.04 -41.59 17.00
N HIS A 137 44.08 -41.09 16.33
CA HIS A 137 44.54 -39.71 16.47
C HIS A 137 43.47 -38.68 16.01
N ALA A 138 42.69 -39.00 14.97
CA ALA A 138 41.56 -38.18 14.54
C ALA A 138 40.43 -38.15 15.59
N ALA A 139 40.11 -39.29 16.20
CA ALA A 139 39.12 -39.39 17.27
C ALA A 139 39.58 -38.65 18.54
N GLU A 140 40.86 -38.73 18.90
CA GLU A 140 41.46 -37.95 19.99
C GLU A 140 41.39 -36.44 19.74
N LEU A 141 41.60 -36.00 18.50
CA LEU A 141 41.54 -34.59 18.10
C LEU A 141 40.12 -34.02 18.21
N ILE A 142 39.10 -34.82 17.90
CA ILE A 142 37.68 -34.48 18.10
C ILE A 142 37.34 -34.44 19.60
N GLY A 143 37.85 -35.40 20.36
CA GLY A 143 37.66 -35.51 21.81
C GLY A 143 36.37 -36.23 22.19
N LYS A 144 36.44 -37.02 23.28
CA LYS A 144 35.37 -37.96 23.67
C LYS A 144 34.02 -37.32 24.02
N ASP A 145 34.01 -36.06 24.46
CA ASP A 145 32.79 -35.33 24.82
C ASP A 145 32.09 -34.68 23.61
N ASN A 146 32.70 -34.73 22.42
CA ASN A 146 32.19 -34.10 21.20
C ASN A 146 31.73 -35.14 20.19
N LYS A 147 30.72 -34.79 19.39
CA LYS A 147 30.39 -35.53 18.16
C LYS A 147 31.33 -35.11 17.04
N GLY A 148 31.60 -35.97 16.06
CA GLY A 148 32.44 -35.61 14.91
C GLY A 148 32.16 -36.42 13.65
N THR A 149 32.48 -35.85 12.50
CA THR A 149 32.50 -36.56 11.21
C THR A 149 33.94 -36.67 10.74
N ILE A 150 34.40 -37.90 10.50
CA ILE A 150 35.70 -38.17 9.88
C ILE A 150 35.45 -38.51 8.42
N VAL A 151 36.27 -37.96 7.53
CA VAL A 151 36.32 -38.34 6.11
C VAL A 151 37.72 -38.91 5.84
N LEU A 152 37.81 -40.24 5.84
CA LEU A 152 39.04 -40.99 5.64
C LEU A 152 39.21 -41.31 4.15
N VAL A 153 40.34 -40.92 3.56
CA VAL A 153 40.67 -41.17 2.15
C VAL A 153 41.96 -41.98 2.09
N SER A 154 41.95 -43.15 1.44
CA SER A 154 43.11 -44.04 1.34
C SER A 154 43.15 -44.80 0.01
N ASP A 155 44.34 -45.20 -0.43
CA ASP A 155 44.56 -45.98 -1.65
C ASP A 155 45.11 -47.39 -1.41
N GLY A 156 45.37 -47.76 -0.15
CA GLY A 156 46.03 -48.99 0.25
C GLY A 156 45.40 -49.68 1.47
N GLU A 157 45.65 -50.99 1.56
CA GLU A 157 45.39 -51.80 2.76
C GLU A 157 46.33 -51.37 3.90
N SER A 158 45.84 -51.36 5.13
CA SER A 158 46.63 -50.92 6.29
C SER A 158 47.75 -51.90 6.62
N ASN A 159 48.99 -51.46 6.50
CA ASN A 159 50.19 -52.30 6.62
C ASN A 159 51.02 -52.02 7.90
N CYS A 160 50.57 -51.11 8.76
CA CYS A 160 51.23 -50.76 10.02
C CYS A 160 50.24 -50.57 11.18
N GLY A 161 50.27 -51.48 12.14
CA GLY A 161 49.53 -51.41 13.40
C GLY A 161 49.59 -52.73 14.17
N ALA A 162 49.29 -52.70 15.48
CA ALA A 162 49.18 -53.90 16.32
C ALA A 162 47.73 -54.40 16.50
N THR A 163 46.75 -53.66 15.94
CA THR A 163 45.31 -53.92 16.02
C THR A 163 44.72 -53.76 14.62
N GLU A 164 43.86 -54.68 14.21
CA GLU A 164 43.13 -54.63 12.94
C GLU A 164 42.30 -53.35 12.84
N VAL A 165 42.23 -52.72 11.66
CA VAL A 165 41.65 -51.36 11.53
C VAL A 165 40.16 -51.33 11.89
N CYS A 166 39.42 -52.41 11.62
CA CYS A 166 38.02 -52.48 12.02
C CYS A 166 37.83 -52.64 13.53
N ASP A 167 38.73 -53.35 14.22
CA ASP A 167 38.69 -53.44 15.68
C ASP A 167 38.98 -52.07 16.32
N VAL A 168 39.89 -51.26 15.74
CA VAL A 168 40.09 -49.86 16.13
C VAL A 168 38.78 -49.06 16.05
N ALA A 169 38.04 -49.19 14.94
CA ALA A 169 36.76 -48.48 14.77
C ALA A 169 35.70 -48.92 15.77
N ASN A 170 35.56 -50.23 16.02
CA ASN A 170 34.65 -50.79 17.01
C ASN A 170 35.02 -50.35 18.44
N GLU A 171 36.30 -50.35 18.79
CA GLU A 171 36.79 -49.86 20.09
C GLU A 171 36.44 -48.39 20.32
N LEU A 172 36.64 -47.51 19.34
CA LEU A 172 36.33 -46.08 19.47
C LEU A 172 34.83 -45.84 19.77
N VAL A 173 33.94 -46.58 19.11
CA VAL A 173 32.49 -46.52 19.37
C VAL A 173 32.16 -47.10 20.75
N ALA A 174 32.78 -48.22 21.15
CA ALA A 174 32.60 -48.82 22.47
C ALA A 174 33.12 -47.93 23.62
N ASP A 175 34.16 -47.15 23.36
CA ASP A 175 34.75 -46.14 24.26
C ASP A 175 33.88 -44.87 24.41
N GLY A 176 32.72 -44.84 23.75
CA GLY A 176 31.73 -43.75 23.82
C GLY A 176 32.02 -42.56 22.91
N VAL A 177 32.95 -42.68 21.96
CA VAL A 177 33.27 -41.58 21.03
C VAL A 177 32.18 -41.48 19.95
N GLU A 178 31.43 -40.38 19.95
CA GLU A 178 30.33 -40.14 18.99
C GLU A 178 30.83 -39.68 17.61
N ILE A 179 31.63 -40.52 16.94
CA ILE A 179 32.14 -40.27 15.58
C ILE A 179 31.43 -41.09 14.51
N GLN A 180 31.23 -40.46 13.35
CA GLN A 180 30.83 -41.11 12.10
C GLN A 180 32.00 -41.06 11.11
N VAL A 181 32.48 -42.20 10.63
CA VAL A 181 33.62 -42.26 9.70
C VAL A 181 33.12 -42.62 8.30
N ASN A 182 33.15 -41.65 7.40
CA ASN A 182 32.92 -41.87 5.98
C ASN A 182 34.26 -42.19 5.31
N THR A 183 34.31 -43.23 4.49
CA THR A 183 35.55 -43.75 3.91
C THR A 183 35.54 -43.69 2.39
N VAL A 184 36.65 -43.29 1.78
CA VAL A 184 36.84 -43.32 0.33
C VAL A 184 38.08 -44.12 -0.06
N GLY A 185 37.87 -45.20 -0.82
CA GLY A 185 38.95 -45.99 -1.41
C GLY A 185 39.30 -45.51 -2.82
N LEU A 186 40.51 -44.99 -3.02
CA LEU A 186 41.02 -44.50 -4.31
C LEU A 186 41.85 -45.59 -5.02
N GLN A 187 41.25 -46.32 -5.96
CA GLN A 187 41.91 -47.45 -6.65
C GLN A 187 42.59 -48.45 -5.68
N ILE A 188 41.89 -48.75 -4.59
CA ILE A 188 42.32 -49.65 -3.51
C ILE A 188 42.10 -51.12 -3.88
N SER A 189 42.80 -52.04 -3.20
CA SER A 189 42.58 -53.49 -3.29
C SER A 189 41.19 -53.90 -2.75
N GLU A 190 40.75 -55.13 -3.05
CA GLU A 190 39.51 -55.67 -2.48
C GLU A 190 39.59 -55.79 -0.95
N ASP A 191 40.75 -56.21 -0.43
CA ASP A 191 40.99 -56.33 1.01
C ASP A 191 40.96 -54.96 1.72
N GLY A 192 41.68 -53.95 1.20
CA GLY A 192 41.61 -52.58 1.73
C GLY A 192 40.23 -51.92 1.57
N ALA A 193 39.48 -52.24 0.50
CA ALA A 193 38.09 -51.82 0.36
C ALA A 193 37.18 -52.44 1.45
N ASN A 194 37.43 -53.70 1.82
CA ASN A 194 36.71 -54.36 2.90
C ASN A 194 37.07 -53.76 4.27
N GLU A 195 38.33 -53.40 4.51
CA GLU A 195 38.74 -52.64 5.72
C GLU A 195 38.00 -51.30 5.83
N LEU A 196 38.10 -50.46 4.79
CA LEU A 196 37.45 -49.14 4.76
C LEU A 196 35.93 -49.23 4.91
N LYS A 197 35.31 -50.28 4.36
CA LYS A 197 33.89 -50.54 4.55
C LYS A 197 33.56 -50.96 5.98
N CYS A 198 34.39 -51.80 6.61
CA CYS A 198 34.19 -52.24 7.99
C CYS A 198 34.26 -51.06 8.97
N ILE A 199 35.19 -50.11 8.76
CA ILE A 199 35.27 -48.85 9.52
C ILE A 199 33.99 -48.01 9.39
N ALA A 200 33.48 -47.86 8.17
CA ALA A 200 32.25 -47.12 7.91
C ALA A 200 31.04 -47.79 8.56
N ASP A 201 30.85 -49.10 8.36
CA ASP A 201 29.75 -49.87 8.92
C ASP A 201 29.78 -49.86 10.47
N ALA A 202 30.96 -49.98 11.09
CA ALA A 202 31.12 -49.94 12.56
C ALA A 202 30.75 -48.59 13.20
N THR A 203 30.99 -47.48 12.48
CA THR A 203 30.75 -46.11 12.97
C THR A 203 29.46 -45.48 12.42
N GLY A 204 28.66 -46.25 11.68
CA GLY A 204 27.44 -45.77 11.03
C GLY A 204 27.68 -44.75 9.90
N GLY A 205 28.90 -44.70 9.36
CA GLY A 205 29.27 -43.90 8.19
C GLY A 205 28.94 -44.61 6.87
N GLN A 206 29.59 -44.18 5.79
CA GLN A 206 29.40 -44.72 4.45
C GLN A 206 30.74 -44.91 3.74
N TYR A 207 30.88 -46.02 3.01
CA TYR A 207 31.99 -46.27 2.09
C TYR A 207 31.64 -45.80 0.67
N ALA A 208 32.60 -45.16 0.00
CA ALA A 208 32.57 -44.86 -1.42
C ALA A 208 33.86 -45.34 -2.10
N SER A 209 33.76 -45.79 -3.35
CA SER A 209 34.92 -46.16 -4.16
C SER A 209 35.14 -45.13 -5.27
N ALA A 210 36.40 -44.77 -5.50
CA ALA A 210 36.83 -43.83 -6.53
C ALA A 210 37.90 -44.47 -7.44
N THR A 211 37.71 -44.35 -8.75
CA THR A 211 38.66 -44.84 -9.77
C THR A 211 39.57 -43.74 -10.32
N ASP A 212 39.28 -42.48 -10.02
CA ASP A 212 39.90 -41.28 -10.58
C ASP A 212 39.47 -40.04 -9.77
N THR A 213 40.00 -38.87 -10.11
CA THR A 213 39.70 -37.58 -9.45
C THR A 213 38.22 -37.23 -9.49
N ALA A 214 37.51 -37.48 -10.60
CA ALA A 214 36.09 -37.14 -10.71
C ALA A 214 35.23 -38.03 -9.82
N GLY A 215 35.58 -39.33 -9.71
CA GLY A 215 35.01 -40.25 -8.74
C GLY A 215 35.28 -39.83 -7.29
N LEU A 216 36.51 -39.39 -6.99
CA LEU A 216 36.91 -38.96 -5.64
C LEU A 216 36.22 -37.64 -5.23
N GLN A 217 36.15 -36.65 -6.13
CA GLN A 217 35.37 -35.43 -5.95
C GLN A 217 33.89 -35.76 -5.67
N SER A 218 33.30 -36.66 -6.46
CA SER A 218 31.90 -37.08 -6.28
C SER A 218 31.67 -37.79 -4.94
N ALA A 219 32.62 -38.63 -4.51
CA ALA A 219 32.59 -39.32 -3.23
C ALA A 219 32.71 -38.36 -2.04
N LEU A 220 33.65 -37.41 -2.09
CA LEU A 220 33.80 -36.41 -1.03
C LEU A 220 32.62 -35.43 -0.99
N GLN A 221 32.04 -35.05 -2.14
CA GLN A 221 30.81 -34.26 -2.19
C GLN A 221 29.60 -34.98 -1.59
N GLN A 222 29.54 -36.32 -1.67
CA GLN A 222 28.53 -37.13 -0.98
C GLN A 222 28.63 -37.02 0.56
N PHE A 223 29.81 -36.69 1.09
CA PHE A 223 30.07 -36.44 2.52
C PHE A 223 30.18 -34.95 2.87
N GLY A 224 30.04 -34.07 1.86
CA GLY A 224 29.83 -32.64 2.05
C GLY A 224 28.49 -32.37 2.74
N GLY A 225 28.33 -31.14 3.25
CA GLY A 225 27.11 -30.70 3.91
C GLY A 225 25.91 -30.57 2.97
N ALA A 226 24.95 -29.72 3.37
CA ALA A 226 23.92 -29.32 2.42
C ALA A 226 24.55 -28.52 1.27
N GLN A 227 23.97 -28.61 0.06
CA GLN A 227 24.50 -27.92 -1.11
C GLN A 227 23.38 -27.12 -1.78
N LEU A 228 23.34 -25.81 -1.48
CA LEU A 228 22.36 -24.92 -2.08
C LEU A 228 22.75 -24.54 -3.52
N SER A 229 21.77 -24.58 -4.41
CA SER A 229 21.80 -23.98 -5.74
C SER A 229 20.65 -22.99 -5.88
N LEU A 230 20.92 -21.84 -6.49
CA LEU A 230 19.98 -20.74 -6.67
C LEU A 230 19.73 -20.49 -8.16
N THR A 231 18.46 -20.49 -8.55
CA THR A 231 18.01 -20.12 -9.90
C THR A 231 16.92 -19.07 -9.80
N GLY A 232 16.73 -18.24 -10.83
CA GLY A 232 15.71 -17.19 -10.81
C GLY A 232 16.09 -15.96 -11.62
N SER A 233 15.27 -14.92 -11.51
CA SER A 233 15.57 -13.62 -12.09
C SER A 233 14.77 -12.48 -11.46
N VAL A 234 15.33 -11.27 -11.57
CA VAL A 234 14.61 -10.01 -11.47
C VAL A 234 14.19 -9.59 -12.89
N PRO A 235 12.98 -9.02 -13.11
CA PRO A 235 12.62 -8.45 -14.40
C PRO A 235 13.65 -7.41 -14.89
N ASN A 236 13.97 -7.41 -16.18
CA ASN A 236 14.97 -6.49 -16.77
C ASN A 236 14.58 -5.01 -16.63
N GLN A 237 13.27 -4.74 -16.52
CA GLN A 237 12.71 -3.41 -16.28
C GLN A 237 11.70 -3.52 -15.14
N LEU A 238 11.81 -2.59 -14.19
CA LEU A 238 10.96 -2.47 -13.00
C LEU A 238 10.20 -1.15 -13.08
N PRO A 239 8.91 -1.16 -13.45
CA PRO A 239 8.13 0.08 -13.48
C PRO A 239 8.04 0.72 -12.10
N VAL A 240 8.23 2.04 -12.03
CA VAL A 240 8.14 2.79 -10.78
C VAL A 240 6.71 2.85 -10.26
N VAL A 241 6.57 2.80 -8.94
CA VAL A 241 5.30 2.75 -8.21
C VAL A 241 5.25 3.90 -7.21
N SER A 242 4.05 4.46 -6.97
CA SER A 242 3.89 5.53 -5.98
C SER A 242 3.15 5.03 -4.73
N GLY A 243 3.51 5.64 -3.59
CA GLY A 243 2.88 5.44 -2.29
C GLY A 243 3.00 4.04 -1.70
N THR A 244 2.15 3.78 -0.70
CA THR A 244 2.21 2.59 0.19
C THR A 244 1.28 1.45 -0.22
N GLY A 245 1.00 1.32 -1.52
CA GLY A 245 0.32 0.15 -2.08
C GLY A 245 1.09 -1.16 -1.88
N ASN A 246 0.48 -2.28 -2.27
CA ASN A 246 1.10 -3.61 -2.21
C ASN A 246 1.68 -4.04 -3.57
N ALA A 247 1.10 -3.59 -4.69
CA ALA A 247 1.44 -4.07 -6.02
C ALA A 247 2.77 -3.50 -6.54
N GLY A 248 3.69 -4.39 -6.95
CA GLY A 248 4.99 -4.03 -7.49
C GLY A 248 5.53 -5.14 -8.41
N SER A 249 6.72 -4.94 -8.95
CA SER A 249 7.37 -5.96 -9.80
C SER A 249 7.73 -7.20 -8.98
N THR A 250 7.62 -8.38 -9.56
CA THR A 250 7.96 -9.64 -8.87
C THR A 250 9.26 -10.22 -9.42
N ALA A 251 10.24 -10.42 -8.55
CA ALA A 251 11.38 -11.28 -8.80
C ALA A 251 11.10 -12.69 -8.28
N SER A 252 11.40 -13.71 -9.08
CA SER A 252 11.14 -15.12 -8.76
C SER A 252 12.44 -15.89 -8.65
N PHE A 253 12.62 -16.57 -7.53
CA PHE A 253 13.78 -17.40 -7.24
C PHE A 253 13.37 -18.80 -6.80
N THR A 254 14.23 -19.79 -7.06
CA THR A 254 14.09 -21.16 -6.56
C THR A 254 15.42 -21.57 -5.95
N VAL A 255 15.38 -21.89 -4.65
CA VAL A 255 16.49 -22.50 -3.93
C VAL A 255 16.29 -24.02 -3.96
N HIS A 256 17.30 -24.76 -4.42
CA HIS A 256 17.31 -26.21 -4.49
C HIS A 256 18.47 -26.77 -3.66
N ASN A 257 18.22 -27.81 -2.86
CA ASN A 257 19.27 -28.53 -2.16
C ASN A 257 19.69 -29.77 -2.98
N GLY A 258 20.81 -29.67 -3.69
CA GLY A 258 21.40 -30.77 -4.45
C GLY A 258 22.23 -31.74 -3.60
N GLY A 259 22.54 -31.36 -2.36
CA GLY A 259 23.34 -32.16 -1.43
C GLY A 259 22.56 -33.32 -0.83
N ARG A 260 23.28 -34.27 -0.21
CA ARG A 260 22.68 -35.46 0.44
C ARG A 260 22.30 -35.24 1.91
N VAL A 261 22.64 -34.08 2.47
CA VAL A 261 22.24 -33.63 3.82
C VAL A 261 21.18 -32.54 3.71
N ARG A 262 20.21 -32.50 4.63
CA ARG A 262 19.20 -31.45 4.71
C ARG A 262 19.84 -30.09 4.98
N ALA A 263 19.45 -29.06 4.22
CA ALA A 263 19.83 -27.68 4.49
C ALA A 263 18.99 -27.13 5.66
N ASP A 264 19.64 -26.65 6.72
CA ASP A 264 18.99 -26.15 7.93
C ASP A 264 18.98 -24.61 7.97
N ASP A 265 17.83 -24.01 8.34
CA ASP A 265 17.61 -22.55 8.36
C ASP A 265 17.97 -21.86 7.02
N VAL A 266 17.33 -22.32 5.94
CA VAL A 266 17.56 -21.74 4.62
C VAL A 266 16.91 -20.36 4.54
N ARG A 267 17.70 -19.37 4.12
CA ARG A 267 17.27 -17.99 3.92
C ARG A 267 17.66 -17.53 2.52
N LEU A 268 16.83 -16.69 1.91
CA LEU A 268 17.13 -15.99 0.65
C LEU A 268 17.09 -14.49 0.91
N SER A 269 18.16 -13.77 0.60
CA SER A 269 18.19 -12.30 0.55
C SER A 269 18.25 -11.80 -0.89
N LEU A 270 17.60 -10.66 -1.17
CA LEU A 270 17.73 -9.91 -2.41
C LEU A 270 18.14 -8.47 -2.10
N THR A 271 19.23 -8.01 -2.70
CA THR A 271 19.72 -6.63 -2.63
C THR A 271 19.78 -6.03 -4.03
N LEU A 272 19.38 -4.77 -4.18
CA LEU A 272 19.64 -3.97 -5.37
C LEU A 272 20.61 -2.84 -5.01
N ASN A 273 21.67 -2.71 -5.80
CA ASN A 273 22.69 -1.67 -5.67
C ASN A 273 22.61 -0.73 -6.89
N ASP A 274 22.76 0.58 -6.65
CA ASP A 274 22.87 1.54 -7.75
C ASP A 274 24.24 1.47 -8.45
N GLU A 275 24.45 2.31 -9.46
CA GLU A 275 25.69 2.36 -10.25
C GLU A 275 26.94 2.75 -9.41
N THR A 276 26.75 3.30 -8.21
CA THR A 276 27.84 3.59 -7.25
C THR A 276 28.10 2.45 -6.26
N GLY A 277 27.33 1.36 -6.35
CA GLY A 277 27.41 0.22 -5.44
C GLY A 277 26.65 0.40 -4.13
N VAL A 278 25.83 1.46 -3.98
CA VAL A 278 25.09 1.72 -2.75
C VAL A 278 23.79 0.90 -2.71
N PRO A 279 23.60 0.03 -1.70
CA PRO A 279 22.38 -0.77 -1.56
C PRO A 279 21.20 0.05 -1.05
N GLY A 280 19.99 -0.47 -1.24
CA GLY A 280 18.80 -0.04 -0.48
C GLY A 280 18.10 1.22 -0.98
N ARG A 281 18.53 1.79 -2.12
CA ARG A 281 17.81 2.87 -2.80
C ARG A 281 16.48 2.39 -3.40
N VAL A 282 16.44 1.18 -3.96
CA VAL A 282 15.19 0.55 -4.41
C VAL A 282 14.55 -0.18 -3.25
N LEU A 283 13.30 0.18 -2.91
CA LEU A 283 12.54 -0.49 -1.85
C LEU A 283 12.18 -1.93 -2.26
N VAL A 284 12.68 -2.89 -1.49
CA VAL A 284 12.30 -4.32 -1.56
C VAL A 284 11.55 -4.68 -0.28
N PRO A 285 10.20 -4.75 -0.30
CA PRO A 285 9.41 -5.14 0.87
C PRO A 285 9.82 -6.51 1.43
N ARG A 286 10.48 -6.46 2.61
CA ARG A 286 11.17 -7.58 3.27
C ARG A 286 12.23 -8.18 2.31
N PRO A 287 13.47 -7.67 2.27
CA PRO A 287 14.48 -8.18 1.33
C PRO A 287 14.96 -9.60 1.65
N VAL A 288 14.69 -10.11 2.86
CA VAL A 288 15.00 -11.48 3.29
C VAL A 288 13.72 -12.33 3.38
N ARG A 289 13.82 -13.59 2.96
CA ARG A 289 12.79 -14.63 3.04
C ARG A 289 13.37 -15.83 3.80
N PHE A 290 12.73 -16.23 4.90
CA PHE A 290 13.03 -17.46 5.61
C PHE A 290 12.27 -18.62 4.95
N LEU A 291 12.98 -19.68 4.56
CA LEU A 291 12.42 -20.83 3.83
C LEU A 291 12.34 -22.10 4.69
N GLY A 292 12.85 -22.05 5.92
CA GLY A 292 12.97 -23.20 6.81
C GLY A 292 13.99 -24.20 6.29
N ASN A 293 13.79 -25.47 6.60
CA ASN A 293 14.72 -26.52 6.16
C ASN A 293 14.33 -27.06 4.78
N ILE A 294 15.34 -27.45 3.98
CA ILE A 294 15.15 -28.04 2.64
C ILE A 294 15.86 -29.39 2.59
N ASP A 295 15.08 -30.47 2.52
CA ASP A 295 15.60 -31.84 2.42
C ASP A 295 16.35 -32.09 1.10
N PRO A 296 17.23 -33.10 1.04
CA PRO A 296 17.92 -33.52 -0.19
C PRO A 296 16.98 -33.65 -1.39
N GLY A 297 17.36 -33.08 -2.52
CA GLY A 297 16.59 -33.09 -3.76
C GLY A 297 15.34 -32.18 -3.78
N GLN A 298 14.97 -31.54 -2.66
CA GLN A 298 13.84 -30.61 -2.64
C GLN A 298 14.22 -29.21 -3.12
N SER A 299 13.18 -28.47 -3.56
CA SER A 299 13.27 -27.06 -3.91
C SER A 299 12.22 -26.24 -3.18
N ARG A 300 12.48 -24.93 -3.02
CA ARG A 300 11.54 -23.92 -2.56
C ARG A 300 11.56 -22.74 -3.52
N ARG A 301 10.43 -22.48 -4.19
CA ARG A 301 10.21 -21.25 -4.97
C ARG A 301 9.79 -20.12 -4.04
N VAL A 302 10.29 -18.93 -4.33
CA VAL A 302 10.12 -17.71 -3.53
C VAL A 302 9.92 -16.53 -4.47
N ASP A 303 8.84 -15.79 -4.27
CA ASP A 303 8.58 -14.57 -4.99
C ASP A 303 8.81 -13.36 -4.07
N ILE A 304 9.57 -12.37 -4.56
CA ILE A 304 9.94 -11.15 -3.85
C ILE A 304 9.43 -9.96 -4.64
N THR A 305 8.51 -9.20 -4.05
CA THR A 305 8.03 -7.94 -4.61
C THR A 305 9.11 -6.86 -4.49
N ILE A 306 9.25 -6.04 -5.53
CA ILE A 306 10.14 -4.88 -5.62
C ILE A 306 9.29 -3.68 -5.97
N ARG A 307 9.50 -2.55 -5.26
CA ARG A 307 8.71 -1.32 -5.37
C ARG A 307 9.65 -0.12 -5.56
N PRO A 308 10.25 0.09 -6.74
CA PRO A 308 11.04 1.30 -6.98
C PRO A 308 10.10 2.52 -7.00
N ASP A 309 10.46 3.59 -6.30
CA ASP A 309 9.80 4.89 -6.40
C ASP A 309 10.31 5.70 -7.60
N ASP A 310 9.72 6.87 -7.87
CA ASP A 310 10.08 7.70 -9.02
C ASP A 310 11.35 8.55 -8.84
N SER A 311 11.94 8.59 -7.65
CA SER A 311 13.25 9.22 -7.41
C SER A 311 14.44 8.33 -7.81
N VAL A 312 14.20 7.04 -8.08
CA VAL A 312 15.23 6.03 -8.36
C VAL A 312 15.21 5.50 -9.79
N LEU A 313 14.98 6.37 -10.78
CA LEU A 313 15.15 6.07 -12.22
C LEU A 313 16.65 5.83 -12.56
N GLY A 314 16.97 4.68 -13.16
CA GLY A 314 18.34 4.33 -13.56
C GLY A 314 18.61 2.83 -13.74
N THR A 315 19.88 2.45 -13.84
CA THR A 315 20.33 1.05 -13.87
C THR A 315 20.73 0.58 -12.47
N PHE A 316 20.44 -0.69 -12.16
CA PHE A 316 20.80 -1.32 -10.90
C PHE A 316 21.46 -2.68 -11.17
N THR A 317 22.40 -3.05 -10.31
CA THR A 317 22.81 -4.45 -10.15
C THR A 317 21.95 -5.08 -9.06
N TRP A 318 21.62 -6.35 -9.20
CA TRP A 318 20.92 -7.11 -8.17
C TRP A 318 21.74 -8.32 -7.76
N LEU A 319 21.67 -8.66 -6.47
CA LEU A 319 22.37 -9.78 -5.86
C LEU A 319 21.36 -10.56 -5.01
N ALA A 320 21.12 -11.81 -5.40
CA ALA A 320 20.34 -12.77 -4.64
C ALA A 320 21.29 -13.79 -3.99
N THR A 321 21.14 -14.01 -2.69
CA THR A 321 21.99 -14.93 -1.92
C THR A 321 21.13 -15.88 -1.11
N ALA A 322 21.28 -17.18 -1.35
CA ALA A 322 20.72 -18.24 -0.53
C ALA A 322 21.77 -18.73 0.47
N THR A 323 21.42 -18.77 1.75
CA THR A 323 22.28 -19.27 2.84
C THR A 323 21.57 -20.36 3.64
N ALA A 324 22.35 -21.24 4.28
CA ALA A 324 21.90 -22.16 5.32
C ALA A 324 22.98 -22.23 6.41
N ASN A 325 22.66 -22.79 7.59
CA ASN A 325 23.65 -22.95 8.65
C ASN A 325 24.73 -24.00 8.32
N ASN A 326 24.43 -24.95 7.43
CA ASN A 326 25.28 -26.11 7.10
C ASN A 326 25.56 -26.27 5.59
N SER A 327 25.55 -25.16 4.84
CA SER A 327 25.93 -25.07 3.41
C SER A 327 26.79 -23.83 3.19
N ALA A 328 27.70 -23.89 2.22
CA ALA A 328 28.23 -22.68 1.60
C ALA A 328 27.07 -21.84 0.99
N PRO A 329 27.16 -20.49 0.95
CA PRO A 329 26.17 -19.65 0.29
C PRO A 329 26.09 -19.91 -1.22
N SER A 330 24.87 -19.89 -1.77
CA SER A 330 24.63 -19.89 -3.21
C SER A 330 24.25 -18.48 -3.67
N VAL A 331 24.87 -17.98 -4.74
CA VAL A 331 24.74 -16.59 -5.19
C VAL A 331 24.29 -16.55 -6.64
N LEU A 332 23.41 -15.60 -6.95
CA LEU A 332 22.96 -15.29 -8.30
C LEU A 332 22.84 -13.77 -8.44
N ASP A 333 23.45 -13.19 -9.46
CA ASP A 333 23.42 -11.75 -9.72
C ASP A 333 22.94 -11.41 -11.15
N GLY A 334 22.70 -10.12 -11.38
CA GLY A 334 22.39 -9.61 -12.69
C GLY A 334 22.17 -8.10 -12.70
N LYS A 335 21.55 -7.62 -13.78
CA LYS A 335 21.19 -6.21 -13.97
C LYS A 335 19.69 -6.05 -14.19
N THR A 336 19.20 -4.87 -13.84
CA THR A 336 17.84 -4.41 -14.08
C THR A 336 17.86 -2.88 -14.25
N SER A 337 16.81 -2.29 -14.79
CA SER A 337 16.59 -0.85 -14.73
C SER A 337 15.20 -0.52 -14.21
N THR A 338 15.03 0.70 -13.74
CA THR A 338 13.73 1.26 -13.37
C THR A 338 13.21 2.16 -14.50
N ILE A 339 11.90 2.15 -14.74
CA ILE A 339 11.27 2.91 -15.83
C ILE A 339 9.95 3.55 -15.37
N GLU A 340 9.52 4.61 -16.04
CA GLU A 340 8.12 5.04 -15.95
C GLU A 340 7.21 3.99 -16.62
N PRO A 341 6.06 3.62 -16.02
CA PRO A 341 5.13 2.63 -16.58
C PRO A 341 4.31 3.13 -17.79
N PHE A 342 4.39 4.42 -18.11
CA PHE A 342 3.47 5.05 -19.06
C PHE A 342 3.73 4.55 -20.49
N GLY A 343 2.70 4.01 -21.14
CA GLY A 343 2.81 3.35 -22.44
C GLY A 343 3.29 1.89 -22.41
N THR A 344 3.66 1.34 -21.25
CA THR A 344 4.12 -0.06 -21.07
C THR A 344 3.27 -0.81 -20.02
N LEU A 345 1.94 -0.62 -20.10
CA LEU A 345 0.98 -1.25 -19.20
C LEU A 345 0.95 -2.78 -19.35
N THR A 346 0.57 -3.47 -18.28
CA THR A 346 0.46 -4.94 -18.24
C THR A 346 -0.76 -5.37 -17.41
N GLY A 347 -1.06 -6.68 -17.41
CA GLY A 347 -2.25 -7.25 -16.78
C GLY A 347 -3.53 -6.74 -17.43
N ILE A 348 -4.58 -6.43 -16.66
CA ILE A 348 -5.90 -6.06 -17.22
C ILE A 348 -5.93 -4.78 -18.08
N LEU A 349 -4.86 -3.97 -18.06
CA LEU A 349 -4.73 -2.77 -18.90
C LEU A 349 -3.69 -2.91 -20.03
N GLY A 350 -3.03 -4.06 -20.17
CA GLY A 350 -1.94 -4.26 -21.14
C GLY A 350 -2.37 -4.18 -22.61
N ASP A 351 -3.50 -4.82 -22.94
CA ASP A 351 -4.02 -4.89 -24.32
C ASP A 351 -5.01 -3.76 -24.67
N VAL A 352 -5.04 -2.68 -23.87
CA VAL A 352 -5.97 -1.56 -24.05
C VAL A 352 -5.46 -0.61 -25.12
N ARG A 353 -6.14 -0.58 -26.28
CA ARG A 353 -5.79 0.27 -27.44
C ARG A 353 -6.62 1.55 -27.49
N HIS A 354 -7.81 1.56 -26.89
CA HIS A 354 -8.60 2.75 -26.59
C HIS A 354 -9.21 2.66 -25.19
N ALA A 355 -9.17 3.75 -24.42
CA ALA A 355 -9.79 3.85 -23.10
C ALA A 355 -10.75 5.04 -23.03
N VAL A 356 -11.82 4.91 -22.24
CA VAL A 356 -12.69 6.06 -21.90
C VAL A 356 -12.59 6.33 -20.40
N VAL A 357 -12.40 7.60 -20.05
CA VAL A 357 -12.42 8.08 -18.65
C VAL A 357 -13.73 8.83 -18.42
N VAL A 358 -14.49 8.42 -17.41
CA VAL A 358 -15.72 9.06 -16.94
C VAL A 358 -15.59 9.37 -15.45
N GLY A 359 -16.43 10.26 -14.93
CA GLY A 359 -16.44 10.63 -13.52
C GLY A 359 -16.37 12.12 -13.23
N ASP A 360 -15.79 12.44 -12.09
CA ASP A 360 -15.72 13.75 -11.47
C ASP A 360 -14.38 14.49 -11.72
N SER A 361 -14.07 15.48 -10.88
CA SER A 361 -12.87 16.31 -10.93
C SER A 361 -11.56 15.52 -10.79
N TYR A 362 -11.56 14.41 -10.04
CA TYR A 362 -10.39 13.55 -9.88
C TYR A 362 -10.11 12.75 -11.17
N ALA A 363 -11.13 12.48 -11.99
CA ALA A 363 -10.97 11.88 -13.31
C ALA A 363 -10.73 12.91 -14.43
N SER A 364 -11.29 14.12 -14.32
CA SER A 364 -11.11 15.17 -15.33
C SER A 364 -9.67 15.70 -15.36
N GLY A 365 -9.06 15.87 -14.19
CA GLY A 365 -7.75 16.50 -14.02
C GLY A 365 -7.77 17.87 -13.37
N GLU A 366 -8.82 18.20 -12.59
CA GLU A 366 -8.86 19.41 -11.77
C GLU A 366 -7.58 19.53 -10.92
N GLY A 367 -6.97 20.72 -10.87
CA GLY A 367 -5.75 20.97 -10.12
C GLY A 367 -4.44 20.84 -10.92
N THR A 368 -4.46 20.32 -12.16
CA THR A 368 -3.27 20.29 -13.03
C THR A 368 -2.95 21.63 -13.68
N ARG A 369 -3.95 22.51 -13.86
CA ARG A 369 -3.89 23.84 -14.51
C ARG A 369 -3.56 23.88 -16.01
N ASP A 370 -3.47 22.73 -16.67
CA ASP A 370 -3.26 22.60 -18.12
C ASP A 370 -4.49 22.00 -18.80
N TYR A 371 -5.63 22.67 -18.60
CA TYR A 371 -6.90 22.23 -19.14
C TYR A 371 -6.95 22.33 -20.67
N VAL A 372 -7.58 21.35 -21.29
CA VAL A 372 -7.84 21.31 -22.73
C VAL A 372 -8.71 22.52 -23.11
N PRO A 373 -8.36 23.28 -24.17
CA PRO A 373 -9.15 24.44 -24.62
C PRO A 373 -10.63 24.10 -24.81
N GLY A 374 -11.52 24.99 -24.39
CA GLY A 374 -12.96 24.75 -24.39
C GLY A 374 -13.44 23.73 -23.36
N THR A 375 -12.64 23.43 -22.33
CA THR A 375 -13.06 22.66 -21.14
C THR A 375 -12.84 23.39 -19.81
N ALA A 376 -12.25 24.59 -19.84
CA ALA A 376 -12.07 25.48 -18.69
C ALA A 376 -12.45 26.93 -19.04
N ASP A 377 -13.36 27.09 -19.99
CA ASP A 377 -13.75 28.39 -20.53
C ASP A 377 -15.24 28.64 -20.31
N LYS A 378 -15.55 29.69 -19.55
CA LYS A 378 -16.92 30.13 -19.26
C LYS A 378 -17.64 30.66 -20.49
N GLU A 379 -16.92 31.13 -21.53
CA GLU A 379 -17.50 31.55 -22.80
C GLU A 379 -17.97 30.35 -23.63
N SER A 380 -17.18 29.27 -23.66
CA SER A 380 -17.57 27.98 -24.26
C SER A 380 -18.70 27.24 -23.51
N GLY A 381 -18.97 27.61 -22.26
CA GLY A 381 -19.98 26.97 -21.41
C GLY A 381 -19.59 25.58 -20.90
N ASN A 382 -18.32 25.19 -21.02
CA ASN A 382 -17.79 23.92 -20.57
C ASN A 382 -16.64 24.16 -19.58
N ILE A 383 -16.89 23.90 -18.30
CA ILE A 383 -15.93 24.01 -17.20
C ILE A 383 -15.53 22.63 -16.63
N CYS A 384 -15.61 21.57 -17.44
CA CYS A 384 -15.27 20.21 -17.00
C CYS A 384 -13.82 20.02 -16.53
N HIS A 385 -12.92 20.99 -16.77
CA HIS A 385 -11.52 21.01 -16.34
C HIS A 385 -10.82 19.68 -16.68
N ARG A 386 -10.88 19.33 -17.98
CA ARG A 386 -10.26 18.12 -18.51
C ARG A 386 -8.81 18.41 -18.87
N SER A 387 -7.86 17.60 -18.42
CA SER A 387 -6.43 17.82 -18.62
C SER A 387 -5.74 16.67 -19.35
N THR A 388 -4.70 16.99 -20.13
CA THR A 388 -3.73 16.03 -20.69
C THR A 388 -2.75 15.47 -19.66
N SER A 389 -2.69 16.07 -18.47
CA SER A 389 -1.99 15.59 -17.27
C SER A 389 -2.90 14.84 -16.29
N ALA A 390 -4.16 14.54 -16.64
CA ALA A 390 -5.02 13.66 -15.84
C ALA A 390 -4.51 12.22 -15.87
N TYR A 391 -4.79 11.40 -14.83
CA TYR A 391 -4.20 10.06 -14.70
C TYR A 391 -4.47 9.16 -15.92
N GLY A 392 -5.65 9.26 -16.55
CA GLY A 392 -5.98 8.48 -17.74
C GLY A 392 -5.20 8.95 -18.98
N ALA A 393 -5.03 10.26 -19.14
CA ALA A 393 -4.21 10.84 -20.22
C ALA A 393 -2.73 10.46 -20.07
N ILE A 394 -2.22 10.39 -18.84
CA ILE A 394 -0.86 9.90 -18.55
C ILE A 394 -0.71 8.41 -18.90
N LEU A 395 -1.70 7.57 -18.55
CA LEU A 395 -1.65 6.12 -18.81
C LEU A 395 -1.67 5.76 -20.31
N PHE A 396 -2.53 6.44 -21.07
CA PHE A 396 -2.88 6.02 -22.45
C PHE A 396 -2.48 7.02 -23.54
N GLY A 397 -2.06 8.24 -23.19
CA GLY A 397 -1.63 9.25 -24.15
C GLY A 397 -2.77 9.75 -25.04
N ASP A 398 -2.62 9.61 -26.35
CA ASP A 398 -3.63 9.92 -27.37
C ASP A 398 -4.76 8.88 -27.46
N LYS A 399 -4.57 7.69 -26.86
CA LYS A 399 -5.52 6.57 -26.89
C LYS A 399 -6.66 6.67 -25.87
N VAL A 400 -6.86 7.83 -25.23
CA VAL A 400 -7.93 8.00 -24.23
C VAL A 400 -8.87 9.15 -24.54
N ARG A 401 -10.16 8.86 -24.37
CA ARG A 401 -11.23 9.83 -24.42
C ARG A 401 -11.64 10.22 -23.00
N ASN A 402 -11.26 11.41 -22.55
CA ASN A 402 -11.71 11.92 -21.26
C ASN A 402 -13.08 12.61 -21.39
N LEU A 403 -14.10 11.98 -20.81
CA LEU A 403 -15.48 12.47 -20.71
C LEU A 403 -15.82 12.97 -19.29
N ALA A 404 -14.99 12.69 -18.28
CA ALA A 404 -15.17 13.13 -16.91
C ALA A 404 -15.32 14.66 -16.82
N CYS A 405 -15.99 15.14 -15.77
CA CYS A 405 -16.30 16.55 -15.61
C CYS A 405 -16.17 16.98 -14.15
N SER A 406 -15.43 18.07 -13.92
CA SER A 406 -15.34 18.66 -12.60
C SER A 406 -16.71 19.00 -12.00
N GLY A 407 -16.83 18.81 -10.69
CA GLY A 407 -18.08 18.99 -9.94
C GLY A 407 -19.19 17.96 -10.20
N ALA A 408 -19.01 16.99 -11.10
CA ALA A 408 -20.08 16.04 -11.43
C ALA A 408 -20.50 15.17 -10.23
N VAL A 409 -21.81 15.06 -10.01
CA VAL A 409 -22.45 14.10 -9.10
C VAL A 409 -23.00 12.90 -9.90
N VAL A 410 -23.45 11.82 -9.24
CA VAL A 410 -24.10 10.69 -9.91
C VAL A 410 -25.31 11.13 -10.75
N GLY A 411 -26.03 12.17 -10.33
CA GLY A 411 -27.09 12.78 -11.14
C GLY A 411 -26.63 13.26 -12.52
N ASP A 412 -25.44 13.86 -12.61
CA ASP A 412 -24.86 14.41 -13.86
C ASP A 412 -24.32 13.31 -14.80
N PHE A 413 -24.17 12.08 -14.30
CA PHE A 413 -23.80 10.94 -15.13
C PHE A 413 -24.93 10.58 -16.12
N TYR A 414 -26.18 10.63 -15.66
CA TYR A 414 -27.39 10.33 -16.44
C TYR A 414 -28.04 11.56 -17.07
N SER A 415 -27.93 12.71 -16.40
CA SER A 415 -28.63 13.94 -16.79
C SER A 415 -27.66 15.06 -17.15
N GLN A 416 -28.14 15.99 -17.96
CA GLN A 416 -27.32 17.01 -18.61
C GLN A 416 -26.87 18.06 -17.57
N GLN A 417 -25.60 17.97 -17.12
CA GLN A 417 -25.02 18.79 -16.06
C GLN A 417 -25.26 20.29 -16.32
N GLN A 418 -25.67 21.01 -15.27
CA GLN A 418 -25.80 22.47 -15.28
C GLN A 418 -24.51 23.12 -14.75
N SER A 419 -23.58 23.38 -15.68
CA SER A 419 -22.40 24.21 -15.42
C SER A 419 -22.81 25.69 -15.55
N GLU A 420 -23.16 26.32 -14.42
CA GLU A 420 -23.70 27.69 -14.31
C GLU A 420 -24.97 27.95 -15.16
N ASN A 421 -24.82 28.08 -16.49
CA ASN A 421 -25.90 28.34 -17.45
C ASN A 421 -25.89 27.39 -18.66
N TYR A 422 -24.96 26.44 -18.74
CA TYR A 422 -24.64 25.71 -19.98
C TYR A 422 -24.72 24.19 -19.84
N LYS A 423 -24.79 23.53 -21.01
CA LYS A 423 -25.35 22.18 -21.18
C LYS A 423 -24.28 21.15 -21.57
N VAL A 424 -23.71 20.44 -20.60
CA VAL A 424 -22.79 19.32 -20.89
C VAL A 424 -23.61 18.05 -21.13
N THR A 425 -23.36 17.34 -22.23
CA THR A 425 -24.01 16.04 -22.54
C THR A 425 -23.78 15.05 -21.40
N PRO A 426 -24.80 14.26 -20.98
CA PRO A 426 -24.64 13.22 -19.99
C PRO A 426 -23.45 12.30 -20.30
N GLN A 427 -22.68 11.95 -19.28
CA GLN A 427 -21.48 11.13 -19.45
C GLN A 427 -21.83 9.73 -19.94
N LEU A 428 -22.93 9.14 -19.47
CA LEU A 428 -23.40 7.84 -19.93
C LEU A 428 -23.79 7.82 -21.42
N LEU A 429 -24.45 8.88 -21.91
CA LEU A 429 -24.79 9.03 -23.33
C LEU A 429 -23.53 9.13 -24.19
N SER A 430 -22.58 9.95 -23.73
CA SER A 430 -21.30 10.14 -24.41
C SER A 430 -20.52 8.83 -24.46
N LEU A 431 -20.45 8.10 -23.34
CA LEU A 431 -19.84 6.78 -23.24
C LEU A 431 -20.50 5.76 -24.18
N ARG A 432 -21.84 5.70 -24.24
CA ARG A 432 -22.55 4.79 -25.17
C ARG A 432 -22.23 5.12 -26.63
N ALA A 433 -22.16 6.40 -26.99
CA ALA A 433 -21.84 6.83 -28.35
C ALA A 433 -20.43 6.41 -28.78
N GLU A 434 -19.42 6.56 -27.90
CA GLU A 434 -18.07 6.02 -28.17
C GLU A 434 -18.09 4.48 -28.21
N ALA A 435 -18.88 3.81 -27.35
CA ALA A 435 -18.88 2.35 -27.20
C ALA A 435 -19.50 1.56 -28.36
N VAL A 436 -20.41 2.15 -29.13
CA VAL A 436 -20.90 1.57 -30.40
C VAL A 436 -20.20 2.16 -31.63
N GLY A 437 -19.25 3.07 -31.41
CA GLY A 437 -18.45 3.70 -32.44
C GLY A 437 -17.31 2.80 -32.95
N PRO A 438 -16.57 3.25 -33.98
CA PRO A 438 -15.39 2.54 -34.49
C PRO A 438 -14.28 2.41 -33.45
N ASP A 439 -14.19 3.37 -32.52
CA ASP A 439 -13.21 3.44 -31.44
C ASP A 439 -13.77 2.91 -30.11
N SER A 440 -14.61 1.86 -30.15
CA SER A 440 -15.17 1.22 -28.95
C SER A 440 -14.08 0.94 -27.89
N PRO A 441 -14.26 1.36 -26.63
CA PRO A 441 -13.22 1.28 -25.61
C PRO A 441 -12.89 -0.17 -25.26
N ASP A 442 -11.59 -0.44 -25.19
CA ASP A 442 -11.06 -1.68 -24.65
C ASP A 442 -11.10 -1.68 -23.11
N ALA A 443 -11.20 -0.51 -22.44
CA ALA A 443 -11.39 -0.36 -20.99
C ALA A 443 -12.07 0.98 -20.61
N VAL A 444 -12.70 1.02 -19.44
CA VAL A 444 -13.29 2.24 -18.84
C VAL A 444 -12.64 2.53 -17.49
N LEU A 445 -12.27 3.79 -17.22
CA LEU A 445 -11.81 4.27 -15.92
C LEU A 445 -12.86 5.23 -15.33
N LEU A 446 -13.15 5.12 -14.03
CA LEU A 446 -14.25 5.84 -13.38
C LEU A 446 -13.93 6.29 -11.95
N SER A 447 -14.12 7.59 -11.62
CA SER A 447 -14.24 8.08 -10.22
C SER A 447 -15.50 8.93 -10.04
N ILE A 448 -16.39 8.56 -9.12
CA ILE A 448 -17.63 9.30 -8.86
C ILE A 448 -18.15 9.00 -7.44
N GLY A 449 -18.96 9.90 -6.87
CA GLY A 449 -19.55 9.78 -5.52
C GLY A 449 -19.01 10.79 -4.51
N GLY A 450 -17.79 11.31 -4.71
CA GLY A 450 -17.16 12.29 -3.80
C GLY A 450 -17.93 13.61 -3.68
N ASN A 451 -18.50 14.08 -4.79
CA ASN A 451 -19.34 15.29 -4.81
C ASN A 451 -20.71 15.04 -4.17
N ASP A 452 -21.29 13.85 -4.37
CA ASP A 452 -22.58 13.42 -3.81
C ASP A 452 -22.56 13.42 -2.28
N VAL A 453 -21.46 12.95 -1.68
CA VAL A 453 -21.24 13.01 -0.23
C VAL A 453 -20.74 14.38 0.27
N GLY A 454 -20.62 15.36 -0.62
CA GLY A 454 -20.20 16.73 -0.30
C GLY A 454 -18.74 16.85 0.15
N PHE A 455 -17.82 16.03 -0.35
CA PHE A 455 -16.42 16.00 0.09
C PHE A 455 -15.78 17.41 0.10
N GLY A 456 -15.82 18.12 -1.04
CA GLY A 456 -15.25 19.47 -1.14
C GLY A 456 -15.87 20.47 -0.16
N THR A 457 -17.19 20.46 0.02
CA THR A 457 -17.88 21.39 0.94
C THR A 457 -17.54 21.10 2.40
N LYS A 458 -17.45 19.82 2.79
CA LYS A 458 -17.07 19.39 4.14
C LYS A 458 -15.62 19.74 4.47
N VAL A 459 -14.68 19.54 3.53
CA VAL A 459 -13.28 19.91 3.75
C VAL A 459 -13.11 21.43 3.83
N ILE A 460 -13.79 22.22 2.98
CA ILE A 460 -13.79 23.69 3.06
C ILE A 460 -14.38 24.16 4.40
N GLN A 461 -15.50 23.59 4.84
CA GLN A 461 -16.12 23.94 6.13
C GLN A 461 -15.15 23.73 7.31
N CYS A 462 -14.45 22.60 7.32
CA CYS A 462 -13.39 22.28 8.29
C CYS A 462 -12.12 23.13 8.14
N SER A 463 -11.85 23.70 6.96
CA SER A 463 -10.64 24.50 6.70
C SER A 463 -10.84 26.01 6.91
N VAL A 464 -12.08 26.48 7.05
CA VAL A 464 -12.42 27.92 7.19
C VAL A 464 -12.83 28.29 8.61
N TRP A 465 -13.37 27.34 9.39
CA TRP A 465 -13.82 27.58 10.75
C TRP A 465 -12.84 26.98 11.77
N PRO A 466 -12.61 27.62 12.95
CA PRO A 466 -11.62 27.14 13.94
C PRO A 466 -11.89 25.73 14.51
N ASN A 467 -13.09 25.19 14.26
CA ASN A 467 -13.50 23.85 14.61
C ASN A 467 -14.21 23.25 13.39
N CYS A 468 -13.92 22.00 13.00
CA CYS A 468 -14.89 21.16 12.25
C CYS A 468 -16.26 21.00 12.97
N TYR A 469 -16.39 21.48 14.21
CA TYR A 469 -17.52 21.28 15.10
C TYR A 469 -18.26 22.60 15.39
N PRO A 470 -19.45 22.84 14.83
CA PRO A 470 -20.41 23.74 15.46
C PRO A 470 -20.95 23.04 16.71
N THR A 471 -20.52 23.48 17.90
CA THR A 471 -21.18 23.06 19.15
C THR A 471 -22.61 23.58 19.16
N LEU A 472 -23.57 22.70 19.43
CA LEU A 472 -24.92 23.13 19.80
C LEU A 472 -24.86 23.95 21.10
N PRO A 473 -25.80 24.90 21.33
CA PRO A 473 -25.82 25.72 22.55
C PRO A 473 -25.92 24.94 23.88
N ASP A 474 -26.24 23.64 23.84
CA ASP A 474 -26.33 22.74 25.00
C ASP A 474 -25.06 21.93 25.26
N GLY A 475 -23.99 22.13 24.49
CA GLY A 475 -22.66 21.56 24.74
C GLY A 475 -22.50 20.07 24.39
N LYS A 476 -23.45 19.45 23.68
CA LYS A 476 -23.31 18.05 23.23
C LYS A 476 -22.46 17.94 21.95
N PRO A 477 -21.50 17.02 21.89
CA PRO A 477 -20.85 16.63 20.63
C PRO A 477 -21.76 15.69 19.81
N MET A 478 -21.38 15.48 18.54
CA MET A 478 -22.01 14.61 17.53
C MET A 478 -23.24 15.15 16.79
N VAL A 479 -22.98 15.68 15.58
CA VAL A 479 -23.93 15.67 14.44
C VAL A 479 -23.14 15.46 13.14
N PHE A 480 -22.07 16.23 12.93
CA PHE A 480 -21.36 16.31 11.64
C PHE A 480 -20.65 15.02 11.19
N GLU A 481 -19.88 14.33 12.04
CA GLU A 481 -19.20 13.07 11.65
C GLU A 481 -20.23 11.99 11.29
N THR A 482 -21.28 11.83 12.10
CA THR A 482 -22.40 10.91 11.80
C THR A 482 -23.07 11.25 10.47
N TRP A 483 -23.47 12.51 10.24
CA TRP A 483 -24.09 12.93 8.97
C TRP A 483 -23.16 12.81 7.76
N ALA A 484 -21.85 12.90 7.96
CA ALA A 484 -20.85 12.70 6.93
C ALA A 484 -20.75 11.20 6.54
N MET A 485 -20.85 10.29 7.51
CA MET A 485 -20.87 8.84 7.28
C MET A 485 -22.22 8.34 6.75
N ASP A 486 -23.34 8.90 7.22
CA ASP A 486 -24.69 8.60 6.73
C ASP A 486 -24.82 8.95 5.24
N GLY A 487 -24.24 10.08 4.81
CA GLY A 487 -24.18 10.45 3.40
C GLY A 487 -23.39 9.45 2.55
N ILE A 488 -22.32 8.86 3.09
CA ILE A 488 -21.54 7.83 2.39
C ILE A 488 -22.34 6.53 2.25
N SER A 489 -23.04 6.08 3.30
CA SER A 489 -23.83 4.84 3.22
C SER A 489 -25.03 4.96 2.26
N ALA A 490 -25.57 6.16 2.08
CA ALA A 490 -26.67 6.42 1.16
C ALA A 490 -26.29 6.23 -0.33
N ILE A 491 -25.07 6.62 -0.75
CA ILE A 491 -24.69 6.59 -2.18
C ILE A 491 -24.40 5.19 -2.73
N GLY A 492 -24.34 4.15 -1.89
CA GLY A 492 -23.97 2.79 -2.31
C GLY A 492 -24.85 2.23 -3.44
N ASN A 493 -26.16 2.48 -3.39
CA ASN A 493 -27.09 2.04 -4.44
C ASN A 493 -26.86 2.80 -5.76
N ASP A 494 -26.60 4.10 -5.68
CA ASP A 494 -26.33 4.96 -6.82
C ASP A 494 -25.01 4.57 -7.53
N LEU A 495 -23.96 4.29 -6.76
CA LEU A 495 -22.70 3.71 -7.28
C LEU A 495 -22.95 2.37 -7.99
N ARG A 496 -23.66 1.44 -7.33
CA ARG A 496 -24.02 0.13 -7.91
C ARG A 496 -24.88 0.26 -9.18
N ARG A 497 -25.67 1.33 -9.31
CA ARG A 497 -26.42 1.64 -10.53
C ARG A 497 -25.49 2.16 -11.62
N VAL A 498 -24.64 3.15 -11.34
CA VAL A 498 -23.67 3.71 -12.32
C VAL A 498 -22.80 2.60 -12.90
N TYR A 499 -22.22 1.73 -12.07
CA TYR A 499 -21.32 0.69 -12.55
C TYR A 499 -22.06 -0.36 -13.41
N ARG A 500 -23.33 -0.66 -13.11
CA ARG A 500 -24.20 -1.52 -13.96
C ARG A 500 -24.59 -0.86 -15.27
N ASP A 501 -24.88 0.44 -15.26
CA ASP A 501 -25.28 1.17 -16.47
C ASP A 501 -24.06 1.48 -17.37
N VAL A 502 -22.86 1.63 -16.80
CA VAL A 502 -21.58 1.56 -17.55
C VAL A 502 -21.42 0.19 -18.21
N ASP A 503 -21.59 -0.91 -17.48
CA ASP A 503 -21.49 -2.27 -18.04
C ASP A 503 -22.51 -2.51 -19.17
N ARG A 504 -23.75 -2.01 -19.03
CA ARG A 504 -24.75 -2.02 -20.12
C ARG A 504 -24.34 -1.16 -21.31
N ALA A 505 -23.75 0.01 -21.08
CA ALA A 505 -23.34 0.91 -22.15
C ALA A 505 -22.18 0.35 -22.97
N VAL A 506 -21.22 -0.32 -22.33
CA VAL A 506 -19.99 -0.77 -22.99
C VAL A 506 -19.94 -2.27 -23.28
N ASN A 507 -20.60 -3.15 -22.51
CA ASN A 507 -20.47 -4.61 -22.63
C ASN A 507 -21.71 -5.33 -23.18
N ASP A 508 -22.67 -4.64 -23.78
CA ASP A 508 -23.73 -5.30 -24.55
C ASP A 508 -23.21 -5.92 -25.86
N ASP A 509 -24.06 -6.68 -26.56
CA ASP A 509 -23.66 -7.38 -27.78
C ASP A 509 -23.21 -6.45 -28.91
N GLU A 510 -23.81 -5.25 -29.03
CA GLU A 510 -23.44 -4.25 -30.04
C GLU A 510 -22.03 -3.70 -29.78
N ALA A 511 -21.78 -3.18 -28.56
CA ALA A 511 -20.49 -2.62 -28.20
C ALA A 511 -19.38 -3.69 -28.14
N LYS A 512 -19.67 -4.90 -27.65
CA LYS A 512 -18.74 -6.03 -27.73
C LYS A 512 -18.37 -6.35 -29.18
N SER A 513 -19.35 -6.38 -30.09
CA SER A 513 -19.10 -6.64 -31.51
C SER A 513 -18.17 -5.59 -32.13
N ALA A 514 -18.33 -4.30 -31.79
CA ALA A 514 -17.49 -3.21 -32.26
C ALA A 514 -15.99 -3.39 -31.92
N ARG A 515 -15.65 -4.09 -30.82
CA ARG A 515 -14.26 -4.40 -30.42
C ARG A 515 -13.86 -5.88 -30.53
N GLY A 516 -14.56 -6.65 -31.37
CA GLY A 516 -14.21 -8.05 -31.67
C GLY A 516 -14.59 -9.05 -30.58
N GLY A 517 -15.73 -8.85 -29.92
CA GLY A 517 -16.33 -9.75 -28.92
C GLY A 517 -15.76 -9.65 -27.50
N ARG A 518 -14.63 -8.96 -27.30
CA ARG A 518 -13.95 -8.81 -26.00
C ARG A 518 -14.79 -7.99 -25.01
N THR A 519 -14.72 -8.36 -23.74
CA THR A 519 -15.32 -7.61 -22.63
C THR A 519 -14.36 -6.52 -22.16
N ALA A 520 -14.84 -5.28 -22.00
CA ALA A 520 -14.06 -4.17 -21.48
C ALA A 520 -14.12 -4.18 -19.93
N PRO A 521 -12.98 -4.12 -19.21
CA PRO A 521 -12.96 -3.97 -17.76
C PRO A 521 -13.32 -2.53 -17.36
N ILE A 522 -14.06 -2.42 -16.27
CA ILE A 522 -14.48 -1.15 -15.66
C ILE A 522 -13.63 -0.96 -14.40
N VAL A 523 -12.62 -0.10 -14.48
CA VAL A 523 -11.69 0.20 -13.39
C VAL A 523 -12.20 1.40 -12.60
N VAL A 524 -12.74 1.13 -11.41
CA VAL A 524 -13.16 2.17 -10.47
C VAL A 524 -11.95 2.65 -9.69
N VAL A 525 -11.65 3.94 -9.83
CA VAL A 525 -10.48 4.63 -9.28
C VAL A 525 -10.88 5.30 -7.96
N PRO A 526 -10.37 4.85 -6.80
CA PRO A 526 -10.66 5.47 -5.51
C PRO A 526 -9.97 6.82 -5.36
N TYR A 527 -10.44 7.60 -4.39
CA TYR A 527 -9.84 8.89 -4.05
C TYR A 527 -8.54 8.66 -3.25
N PRO A 528 -7.41 9.28 -3.64
CA PRO A 528 -6.17 9.18 -2.90
C PRO A 528 -6.29 9.84 -1.52
N ARG A 529 -5.61 9.27 -0.52
CA ARG A 529 -5.47 9.87 0.82
C ARG A 529 -4.52 11.06 0.76
N ILE A 530 -5.10 12.23 0.56
CA ILE A 530 -4.38 13.51 0.49
C ILE A 530 -3.81 14.00 1.83
N VAL A 531 -4.13 13.34 2.95
CA VAL A 531 -3.64 13.64 4.31
C VAL A 531 -2.66 12.56 4.79
N PRO A 532 -1.72 12.86 5.71
CA PRO A 532 -0.83 11.86 6.29
C PRO A 532 -1.62 10.83 7.09
N THR A 533 -1.02 9.65 7.32
CA THR A 533 -1.62 8.60 8.17
C THR A 533 -1.90 9.14 9.58
N GLU A 534 -2.86 8.57 10.30
CA GLU A 534 -3.19 9.04 11.66
C GLU A 534 -1.95 9.07 12.58
N ALA A 535 -1.08 8.05 12.50
CA ALA A 535 0.16 8.01 13.27
C ALA A 535 1.14 9.13 12.89
N ALA A 536 1.35 9.39 11.58
CA ALA A 536 2.23 10.47 11.12
C ALA A 536 1.65 11.86 11.46
N GLY A 537 0.34 12.04 11.30
CA GLY A 537 -0.38 13.27 11.66
C GLY A 537 -0.37 13.58 13.16
N LEU A 538 -0.38 12.55 14.02
CA LEU A 538 -0.20 12.69 15.48
C LEU A 538 1.28 12.99 15.83
N ALA A 539 2.24 12.37 15.14
CA ALA A 539 3.67 12.57 15.37
C ALA A 539 4.17 13.96 14.96
N ALA A 540 3.51 14.61 13.98
CA ALA A 540 3.86 15.94 13.48
C ALA A 540 3.65 17.10 14.49
N GLY A 541 3.14 16.82 15.70
CA GLY A 541 2.97 17.82 16.76
C GLY A 541 1.68 18.64 16.63
N SER A 542 1.75 19.95 16.85
CA SER A 542 0.57 20.84 16.90
C SER A 542 0.01 21.21 15.52
N GLY A 543 -0.23 20.19 14.70
CA GLY A 543 -0.90 20.27 13.40
C GLY A 543 0.04 20.20 12.19
N CYS A 544 -0.53 19.70 11.10
CA CYS A 544 -0.11 20.03 9.74
C CYS A 544 0.05 21.56 9.63
N GLN A 545 1.02 22.06 8.83
CA GLN A 545 1.65 23.40 8.97
C GLN A 545 0.74 24.66 8.81
N PHE A 546 -0.58 24.49 8.82
CA PHE A 546 -1.64 25.47 8.58
C PHE A 546 -2.77 25.46 9.62
N GLY A 547 -2.67 24.65 10.68
CA GLY A 547 -3.64 24.64 11.78
C GLY A 547 -4.72 23.56 11.71
N ILE A 548 -4.59 22.57 10.82
CA ILE A 548 -5.43 21.36 10.86
C ILE A 548 -5.00 20.52 12.07
N SER A 549 -5.91 20.28 13.01
CA SER A 549 -5.62 19.52 14.22
C SER A 549 -5.56 18.00 13.96
N ALA A 550 -4.94 17.25 14.88
CA ALA A 550 -4.87 15.79 14.77
C ALA A 550 -6.25 15.10 14.76
N ASN A 551 -7.29 15.71 15.35
CA ASN A 551 -8.66 15.19 15.29
C ASN A 551 -9.27 15.37 13.89
N GLU A 552 -8.90 16.44 13.20
CA GLU A 552 -9.41 16.76 11.86
C GLU A 552 -8.67 15.93 10.79
N LEU A 553 -7.36 15.70 10.97
CA LEU A 553 -6.61 14.68 10.21
C LEU A 553 -7.21 13.27 10.39
N ARG A 554 -7.64 12.93 11.61
CA ARG A 554 -8.38 11.68 11.91
C ARG A 554 -9.68 11.61 11.11
N PHE A 555 -10.49 12.68 11.18
CA PHE A 555 -11.76 12.77 10.47
C PHE A 555 -11.59 12.64 8.95
N PHE A 556 -10.61 13.34 8.35
CA PHE A 556 -10.37 13.27 6.91
C PHE A 556 -9.90 11.88 6.45
N ASN A 557 -8.99 11.23 7.17
CA ASN A 557 -8.62 9.84 6.88
C ASN A 557 -9.84 8.92 6.95
N ARG A 558 -10.64 8.99 8.03
CA ARG A 558 -11.86 8.20 8.19
C ARG A 558 -12.90 8.45 7.11
N PHE A 559 -13.09 9.70 6.69
CA PHE A 559 -14.06 10.05 5.65
C PHE A 559 -13.64 9.48 4.28
N ILE A 560 -12.37 9.65 3.91
CA ILE A 560 -11.82 9.09 2.67
C ILE A 560 -11.87 7.56 2.72
N ASP A 561 -11.52 6.95 3.85
CA ASP A 561 -11.55 5.50 4.04
C ASP A 561 -12.97 4.94 3.98
N ALA A 562 -13.96 5.60 4.59
CA ALA A 562 -15.36 5.19 4.51
C ALA A 562 -15.92 5.31 3.09
N LEU A 563 -15.63 6.40 2.38
CA LEU A 563 -16.04 6.60 0.99
C LEU A 563 -15.42 5.54 0.07
N ASN A 564 -14.12 5.31 0.19
CA ASN A 564 -13.40 4.29 -0.56
C ASN A 564 -13.86 2.87 -0.20
N LEU A 565 -14.29 2.63 1.05
CA LEU A 565 -14.85 1.35 1.47
C LEU A 565 -16.24 1.10 0.86
N GLU A 566 -17.13 2.09 0.80
CA GLU A 566 -18.43 1.93 0.12
C GLU A 566 -18.25 1.75 -1.40
N ILE A 567 -17.30 2.46 -2.01
CA ILE A 567 -16.91 2.23 -3.41
C ILE A 567 -16.42 0.79 -3.61
N ALA A 568 -15.52 0.29 -2.75
CA ALA A 568 -15.04 -1.08 -2.81
C ALA A 568 -16.15 -2.11 -2.57
N ALA A 569 -17.10 -1.84 -1.68
CA ALA A 569 -18.25 -2.70 -1.42
C ALA A 569 -19.23 -2.74 -2.61
N ALA A 570 -19.50 -1.59 -3.23
CA ALA A 570 -20.28 -1.50 -4.46
C ALA A 570 -19.63 -2.29 -5.60
N VAL A 571 -18.32 -2.15 -5.81
CA VAL A 571 -17.56 -2.96 -6.79
C VAL A 571 -17.63 -4.45 -6.45
N GLY A 572 -17.34 -4.84 -5.20
CA GLY A 572 -17.31 -6.24 -4.77
C GLY A 572 -18.66 -6.95 -4.94
N SER A 573 -19.76 -6.26 -4.63
CA SER A 573 -21.12 -6.75 -4.88
C SER A 573 -21.34 -7.09 -6.36
N LEU A 574 -20.96 -6.20 -7.27
CA LEU A 574 -21.16 -6.40 -8.71
C LEU A 574 -20.18 -7.42 -9.31
N ALA A 575 -18.94 -7.46 -8.83
CA ALA A 575 -17.97 -8.48 -9.22
C ALA A 575 -18.48 -9.90 -8.84
N SER A 576 -19.21 -10.04 -7.73
CA SER A 576 -19.86 -11.32 -7.37
C SER A 576 -20.98 -11.74 -8.34
N GLU A 577 -21.58 -10.78 -9.06
CA GLU A 577 -22.53 -11.00 -10.17
C GLU A 577 -21.82 -11.27 -11.52
N ARG A 578 -20.49 -11.42 -11.54
CA ARG A 578 -19.63 -11.52 -12.73
C ARG A 578 -19.70 -10.30 -13.66
N ILE A 579 -19.99 -9.12 -13.11
CA ILE A 579 -19.79 -7.85 -13.82
C ILE A 579 -18.27 -7.57 -13.83
N PRO A 580 -17.67 -7.19 -14.98
CA PRO A 580 -16.23 -6.96 -15.13
C PRO A 580 -15.82 -5.61 -14.53
N VAL A 581 -16.10 -5.40 -13.24
CA VAL A 581 -15.80 -4.17 -12.51
C VAL A 581 -14.78 -4.44 -11.41
N TYR A 582 -13.82 -3.53 -11.26
CA TYR A 582 -12.61 -3.72 -10.46
C TYR A 582 -12.29 -2.48 -9.64
N TYR A 583 -11.75 -2.67 -8.44
CA TYR A 583 -11.41 -1.59 -7.52
C TYR A 583 -9.89 -1.36 -7.49
N ALA A 584 -9.44 -0.18 -7.90
CA ALA A 584 -8.02 0.18 -8.01
C ALA A 584 -7.38 0.52 -6.64
N SER A 585 -7.32 -0.48 -5.75
CA SER A 585 -6.93 -0.37 -4.35
C SER A 585 -5.68 0.48 -4.06
N ASP A 586 -4.66 0.38 -4.90
CA ASP A 586 -3.34 0.96 -4.64
C ASP A 586 -3.28 2.46 -4.95
N VAL A 587 -4.33 3.03 -5.58
CA VAL A 587 -4.49 4.48 -5.79
C VAL A 587 -4.81 5.20 -4.48
N ALA A 588 -5.58 4.58 -3.57
CA ALA A 588 -5.91 5.19 -2.29
C ALA A 588 -4.67 5.57 -1.44
N PRO A 589 -3.64 4.71 -1.28
CA PRO A 589 -2.39 5.09 -0.60
C PRO A 589 -1.35 5.82 -1.47
N ALA A 590 -1.65 6.21 -2.72
CA ALA A 590 -0.64 6.69 -3.69
C ALA A 590 0.13 7.95 -3.26
N PHE A 591 -0.42 8.76 -2.35
CA PHE A 591 0.20 10.00 -1.83
C PHE A 591 0.84 9.82 -0.44
N GLN A 592 0.68 8.65 0.18
CA GLN A 592 1.19 8.35 1.52
C GLN A 592 2.49 7.52 1.44
N PRO A 593 3.50 7.81 2.27
CA PRO A 593 3.39 8.59 3.52
C PRO A 593 3.73 10.08 3.42
N ASP A 594 4.36 10.53 2.33
CA ASP A 594 5.27 11.69 2.28
C ASP A 594 5.01 12.67 1.12
N HIS A 595 3.87 12.53 0.43
CA HIS A 595 3.43 13.42 -0.64
C HIS A 595 2.03 14.01 -0.37
N THR A 596 1.67 14.16 0.89
CA THR A 596 0.35 14.62 1.36
C THR A 596 0.28 16.15 1.43
N ILE A 597 -0.86 16.74 1.81
CA ILE A 597 -1.00 18.20 1.99
C ILE A 597 -0.08 18.78 3.10
N CYS A 598 0.52 17.93 3.93
CA CYS A 598 1.48 18.35 4.95
C CYS A 598 2.92 18.42 4.42
N ASP A 599 3.20 17.82 3.27
CA ASP A 599 4.53 17.67 2.68
C ASP A 599 4.77 18.74 1.60
N LEU A 600 4.52 20.01 1.94
CA LEU A 600 4.30 21.13 1.00
C LEU A 600 5.20 21.22 -0.24
N ALA A 601 6.50 20.99 -0.10
CA ALA A 601 7.46 21.11 -1.19
C ALA A 601 7.36 19.96 -2.21
N GLN A 602 6.75 18.84 -1.80
CA GLN A 602 6.63 17.59 -2.53
C GLN A 602 5.18 17.13 -2.68
N SER A 603 4.21 17.88 -2.13
CA SER A 603 2.80 17.51 -2.08
C SER A 603 2.24 17.19 -3.47
N TYR A 604 1.53 16.07 -3.56
CA TYR A 604 0.81 15.64 -4.75
C TYR A 604 -0.59 16.25 -4.87
N ALA A 605 -1.06 16.98 -3.85
CA ALA A 605 -2.32 17.72 -3.88
C ALA A 605 -2.10 19.24 -4.01
N VAL A 606 -3.05 19.95 -4.61
CA VAL A 606 -3.03 21.41 -4.70
C VAL A 606 -3.44 22.01 -3.35
N PHE A 607 -2.50 22.65 -2.65
CA PHE A 607 -2.78 23.39 -1.42
C PHE A 607 -2.14 24.78 -1.40
N GLY A 608 -2.70 25.70 -0.59
CA GLY A 608 -2.38 27.12 -0.66
C GLY A 608 -1.18 27.56 0.20
N SER A 609 -0.11 28.05 -0.42
CA SER A 609 1.16 28.45 0.24
C SER A 609 1.17 29.83 0.92
N SER A 610 0.04 30.35 1.40
CA SER A 610 -0.01 31.67 2.04
C SER A 610 0.30 31.60 3.54
N LYS A 611 1.38 32.28 3.98
CA LYS A 611 1.81 32.44 5.39
C LYS A 611 0.88 33.33 6.24
N GLY A 612 -0.43 33.18 6.10
CA GLY A 612 -1.45 33.91 6.87
C GLY A 612 -2.21 32.96 7.78
N THR A 613 -2.58 33.44 8.96
CA THR A 613 -3.51 32.72 9.85
C THR A 613 -4.87 32.50 9.17
N LEU A 614 -5.52 31.38 9.50
CA LEU A 614 -6.78 30.90 8.92
C LEU A 614 -7.86 31.99 8.75
N ALA A 615 -7.93 32.93 9.71
CA ALA A 615 -8.88 34.03 9.74
C ALA A 615 -8.76 35.06 8.61
N ASN A 616 -7.61 35.20 7.94
CA ASN A 616 -7.37 36.27 6.98
C ASN A 616 -7.78 35.95 5.53
N ASN A 617 -8.26 34.73 5.25
CA ASN A 617 -8.33 34.19 3.88
C ASN A 617 -9.74 33.86 3.37
N ILE A 618 -10.81 34.44 3.93
CA ILE A 618 -12.18 34.27 3.40
C ILE A 618 -12.26 34.70 1.91
N ALA A 619 -11.51 35.72 1.51
CA ALA A 619 -11.39 36.13 0.10
C ALA A 619 -10.48 35.23 -0.75
N ALA A 620 -9.53 34.50 -0.14
CA ALA A 620 -8.57 33.65 -0.84
C ALA A 620 -9.01 32.18 -0.96
N VAL A 621 -10.16 31.81 -0.39
CA VAL A 621 -10.83 30.50 -0.55
C VAL A 621 -11.86 30.54 -1.68
N ALA A 622 -12.49 31.69 -1.92
CA ALA A 622 -13.48 31.88 -2.99
C ALA A 622 -12.93 31.71 -4.42
N ASP A 623 -11.61 31.79 -4.58
CA ASP A 623 -10.91 31.82 -5.88
C ASP A 623 -10.15 30.52 -6.20
N ARG A 624 -10.44 29.42 -5.48
CA ARG A 624 -9.67 28.16 -5.56
C ARG A 624 -10.52 26.88 -5.62
N HIS A 625 -11.25 26.70 -6.72
CA HIS A 625 -11.99 25.47 -7.02
C HIS A 625 -11.08 24.21 -7.05
N GLU A 626 -9.80 24.40 -7.37
CA GLU A 626 -8.76 23.36 -7.45
C GLU A 626 -8.23 22.83 -6.11
N LEU A 627 -8.58 23.41 -4.96
CA LEU A 627 -8.01 22.97 -3.67
C LEU A 627 -8.21 21.48 -3.43
N LEU A 628 -7.21 20.83 -2.84
CA LEU A 628 -7.20 19.43 -2.40
C LEU A 628 -7.23 18.39 -3.52
N HIS A 629 -7.37 18.81 -4.78
CA HIS A 629 -7.29 17.92 -5.94
C HIS A 629 -5.84 17.53 -6.23
N PRO A 630 -5.59 16.40 -6.92
CA PRO A 630 -4.27 16.04 -7.41
C PRO A 630 -3.68 17.15 -8.30
N ASN A 631 -2.42 17.49 -8.09
CA ASN A 631 -1.68 18.26 -9.08
C ASN A 631 -1.08 17.33 -10.15
N LYS A 632 -0.27 17.84 -11.09
CA LYS A 632 0.36 17.02 -12.14
C LYS A 632 1.17 15.84 -11.60
N LEU A 633 1.90 16.03 -10.50
CA LEU A 633 2.66 14.96 -9.85
C LEU A 633 1.73 13.96 -9.17
N GLY A 634 0.63 14.43 -8.56
CA GLY A 634 -0.40 13.56 -8.00
C GLY A 634 -1.10 12.69 -9.04
N HIS A 635 -1.43 13.23 -10.21
CA HIS A 635 -1.98 12.41 -11.29
C HIS A 635 -0.96 11.41 -11.86
N ALA A 636 0.32 11.77 -11.94
CA ALA A 636 1.38 10.83 -12.30
C ALA A 636 1.50 9.69 -11.25
N ALA A 637 1.41 10.02 -9.96
CA ALA A 637 1.41 9.04 -8.88
C ALA A 637 0.18 8.11 -8.91
N MET A 638 -1.02 8.66 -9.17
CA MET A 638 -2.24 7.86 -9.40
C MET A 638 -2.08 6.95 -10.62
N ALA A 639 -1.48 7.43 -11.71
CA ALA A 639 -1.22 6.63 -12.91
C ALA A 639 -0.21 5.49 -12.64
N ARG A 640 0.89 5.74 -11.92
CA ARG A 640 1.84 4.69 -11.50
C ARG A 640 1.16 3.65 -10.60
N ALA A 641 0.36 4.09 -9.63
CA ALA A 641 -0.41 3.20 -8.77
C ALA A 641 -1.44 2.36 -9.56
N LEU A 642 -2.13 2.94 -10.55
CA LEU A 642 -3.03 2.23 -11.45
C LEU A 642 -2.29 1.18 -12.29
N SER A 643 -1.13 1.51 -12.87
CA SER A 643 -0.33 0.57 -13.65
C SER A 643 0.21 -0.58 -12.80
N ALA A 644 0.75 -0.27 -11.61
CA ALA A 644 1.28 -1.27 -10.69
C ALA A 644 0.18 -2.24 -10.24
N TRP A 645 -0.99 -1.69 -9.89
CA TRP A 645 -2.18 -2.47 -9.57
C TRP A 645 -2.60 -3.34 -10.76
N SER A 646 -2.75 -2.79 -11.96
CA SER A 646 -3.28 -3.51 -13.14
C SER A 646 -2.42 -4.70 -13.53
N ALA A 647 -1.09 -4.55 -13.45
CA ALA A 647 -0.10 -5.59 -13.74
C ALA A 647 -0.33 -6.90 -12.94
N SER A 648 -0.91 -6.78 -11.74
CA SER A 648 -1.18 -7.90 -10.83
C SER A 648 -2.60 -8.49 -10.93
N ARG A 649 -3.46 -7.95 -11.82
CA ARG A 649 -4.85 -8.37 -11.94
C ARG A 649 -5.06 -9.27 -13.16
N ALA A 650 -5.96 -10.22 -13.00
CA ALA A 650 -6.55 -11.02 -14.07
C ALA A 650 -7.97 -10.50 -14.37
N THR A 651 -8.48 -10.79 -15.57
CA THR A 651 -9.87 -10.50 -15.94
C THR A 651 -10.84 -11.46 -15.24
N ILE A 652 -11.98 -10.93 -14.78
CA ILE A 652 -13.15 -11.70 -14.36
C ILE A 652 -13.76 -12.39 -15.59
N ASP A 653 -14.05 -13.68 -15.48
CA ASP A 653 -14.82 -14.41 -16.49
C ASP A 653 -16.23 -13.79 -16.62
N PRO A 654 -16.61 -13.28 -17.80
CA PRO A 654 -17.87 -12.55 -17.96
C PRO A 654 -19.09 -13.46 -17.81
N ARG A 655 -20.25 -12.84 -17.53
CA ARG A 655 -21.56 -13.51 -17.59
C ARG A 655 -21.79 -14.18 -18.94
N GLU A 656 -22.47 -15.33 -18.93
CA GLU A 656 -22.81 -16.10 -20.14
C GLU A 656 -23.64 -15.29 -21.14
N ASN A 657 -24.61 -14.51 -20.63
CA ASN A 657 -25.40 -13.57 -21.41
C ASN A 657 -24.84 -12.16 -21.25
N ALA A 658 -24.68 -11.44 -22.37
CA ALA A 658 -24.34 -10.02 -22.33
C ALA A 658 -25.46 -9.20 -21.66
N PRO A 659 -25.14 -8.10 -20.96
CA PRO A 659 -26.14 -7.12 -20.57
C PRO A 659 -26.83 -6.56 -21.82
N LYS A 660 -28.09 -6.14 -21.68
CA LYS A 660 -28.80 -5.39 -22.72
C LYS A 660 -28.69 -3.90 -22.42
N TRP A 661 -28.41 -3.10 -23.45
CA TRP A 661 -28.57 -1.66 -23.37
C TRP A 661 -30.06 -1.31 -23.23
N ASP A 662 -30.40 -0.52 -22.21
CA ASP A 662 -31.75 0.00 -22.02
C ASP A 662 -31.80 1.43 -22.53
N HIS A 663 -32.40 1.61 -23.72
CA HIS A 663 -32.58 2.91 -24.36
C HIS A 663 -33.37 3.90 -23.49
N ALA A 664 -34.19 3.43 -22.54
CA ALA A 664 -34.90 4.28 -21.60
C ALA A 664 -34.04 4.77 -20.43
N VAL A 665 -32.83 4.26 -20.18
CA VAL A 665 -31.95 4.77 -19.09
C VAL A 665 -31.61 6.25 -19.26
N VAL A 666 -31.65 6.75 -20.51
CA VAL A 666 -31.45 8.16 -20.86
C VAL A 666 -32.70 9.01 -20.58
N ASP A 667 -33.88 8.44 -20.83
CA ASP A 667 -35.18 9.11 -20.69
C ASP A 667 -35.79 8.95 -19.27
N ARG A 668 -35.21 8.05 -18.46
CA ARG A 668 -35.32 8.07 -16.98
C ARG A 668 -34.60 9.32 -16.47
N SER A 669 -35.23 10.47 -16.68
CA SER A 669 -34.89 11.74 -16.07
C SER A 669 -34.55 11.51 -14.60
N ASN A 670 -33.35 11.92 -14.20
CA ASN A 670 -32.94 11.97 -12.80
C ASN A 670 -34.12 12.55 -11.97
N PRO A 671 -34.69 11.82 -10.99
CA PRO A 671 -35.84 12.29 -10.21
C PRO A 671 -35.60 13.66 -9.57
N VAL A 672 -34.34 13.94 -9.21
CA VAL A 672 -33.88 15.23 -8.67
C VAL A 672 -33.99 16.35 -9.71
N LEU A 673 -33.76 16.09 -11.00
CA LEU A 673 -33.76 17.10 -12.06
C LEU A 673 -35.13 17.29 -12.72
N ASP A 674 -36.02 16.29 -12.65
CA ASP A 674 -37.43 16.47 -13.03
C ASP A 674 -38.22 17.28 -11.98
N PHE A 675 -37.82 17.18 -10.71
CA PHE A 675 -38.28 18.06 -9.62
C PHE A 675 -37.97 19.56 -9.91
N PHE A 676 -36.77 19.88 -10.38
CA PHE A 676 -36.38 21.27 -10.71
C PHE A 676 -36.97 21.82 -12.02
N LYS A 677 -37.53 20.97 -12.90
CA LYS A 677 -38.19 21.41 -14.14
C LYS A 677 -39.67 21.80 -13.94
N LYS A 678 -40.28 21.45 -12.81
CA LYS A 678 -41.62 21.95 -12.45
C LYS A 678 -41.47 23.38 -11.88
N PRO A 679 -42.09 24.42 -12.47
CA PRO A 679 -41.89 25.82 -12.05
C PRO A 679 -42.41 26.19 -10.64
N TRP A 680 -42.87 25.19 -9.90
CA TRP A 680 -43.36 25.26 -8.54
C TRP A 680 -43.39 23.82 -7.99
N ALA A 681 -42.27 23.37 -7.42
CA ALA A 681 -42.35 22.30 -6.44
C ALA A 681 -43.15 22.84 -5.24
N SER A 682 -44.45 22.53 -5.23
CA SER A 682 -45.30 22.76 -4.06
C SER A 682 -44.69 22.07 -2.84
N ALA A 683 -44.96 22.60 -1.64
CA ALA A 683 -44.45 22.07 -0.37
C ALA A 683 -45.05 20.69 0.04
N ALA A 684 -45.30 19.81 -0.93
CA ALA A 684 -45.99 18.53 -0.78
C ALA A 684 -45.02 17.35 -0.57
N ASP A 685 -43.81 17.39 -1.12
CA ASP A 685 -42.85 16.26 -1.09
C ASP A 685 -41.85 16.33 0.08
N ILE A 686 -42.11 17.22 1.05
CA ILE A 686 -41.32 17.44 2.25
C ILE A 686 -42.10 16.90 3.45
N TYR A 687 -41.53 15.92 4.13
CA TYR A 687 -42.17 15.21 5.24
C TYR A 687 -41.31 15.28 6.51
N GLU A 688 -41.94 15.19 7.69
CA GLU A 688 -41.19 15.11 8.95
C GLU A 688 -40.86 13.65 9.28
N ALA A 689 -39.67 13.39 9.83
CA ALA A 689 -39.36 12.07 10.41
C ALA A 689 -40.31 11.78 11.58
N GLY A 690 -41.11 10.72 11.48
CA GLY A 690 -42.22 10.44 12.41
C GLY A 690 -43.56 11.06 12.02
N GLY A 691 -43.67 11.66 10.82
CA GLY A 691 -44.91 12.17 10.23
C GLY A 691 -45.52 11.22 9.19
N GLU A 692 -46.54 11.70 8.48
CA GLU A 692 -47.19 10.98 7.38
C GLU A 692 -46.74 11.51 6.02
N ALA A 693 -46.50 10.60 5.08
CA ALA A 693 -46.19 10.91 3.68
C ALA A 693 -47.24 10.30 2.75
N THR A 694 -47.70 11.04 1.74
CA THR A 694 -48.71 10.56 0.79
C THR A 694 -48.04 10.29 -0.56
N ILE A 695 -48.11 9.04 -1.01
CA ILE A 695 -47.42 8.56 -2.21
C ILE A 695 -48.43 8.07 -3.24
N ASP A 696 -48.30 8.60 -4.45
CA ASP A 696 -49.03 8.19 -5.65
C ASP A 696 -48.12 7.34 -6.55
N ALA A 697 -48.59 6.15 -6.93
CA ALA A 697 -47.89 5.26 -7.85
C ALA A 697 -48.88 4.60 -8.84
N ALA A 698 -48.41 4.19 -10.01
CA ALA A 698 -49.25 3.66 -11.09
C ALA A 698 -48.52 2.65 -11.99
N GLY A 699 -49.29 1.80 -12.68
CA GLY A 699 -48.78 0.79 -13.62
C GLY A 699 -48.92 -0.66 -13.14
N PHE A 700 -49.45 -0.86 -11.93
CA PHE A 700 -49.64 -2.18 -11.34
C PHE A 700 -50.84 -2.91 -11.93
N ALA A 701 -50.89 -4.24 -11.83
CA ALA A 701 -52.08 -5.01 -12.16
C ALA A 701 -53.29 -4.55 -11.31
N PRO A 702 -54.50 -4.41 -11.90
CA PRO A 702 -55.71 -4.07 -11.16
C PRO A 702 -55.95 -4.97 -9.95
N SER A 703 -56.35 -4.39 -8.82
CA SER A 703 -56.53 -5.08 -7.53
C SER A 703 -55.29 -5.76 -6.93
N SER A 704 -54.10 -5.67 -7.53
CA SER A 704 -52.86 -6.26 -6.99
C SER A 704 -52.41 -5.59 -5.70
N THR A 705 -51.65 -6.32 -4.87
CA THR A 705 -51.02 -5.76 -3.67
C THR A 705 -49.75 -5.02 -4.06
N VAL A 706 -49.61 -3.79 -3.58
CA VAL A 706 -48.40 -2.97 -3.72
C VAL A 706 -47.81 -2.69 -2.34
N VAL A 707 -46.52 -2.95 -2.19
CA VAL A 707 -45.77 -2.86 -0.93
C VAL A 707 -44.85 -1.64 -0.98
N PHE A 708 -45.00 -0.74 -0.03
CA PHE A 708 -44.19 0.47 0.07
C PHE A 708 -42.99 0.21 0.98
N ARG A 709 -41.78 0.45 0.48
CA ARG A 709 -40.52 0.30 1.23
C ARG A 709 -39.67 1.56 1.10
N ILE A 710 -38.88 1.90 2.12
CA ILE A 710 -37.96 3.04 2.06
C ILE A 710 -36.50 2.56 1.92
N ASP A 711 -35.80 3.10 0.93
CA ASP A 711 -34.49 2.64 0.46
C ASP A 711 -33.42 2.62 1.56
N SER A 712 -33.35 3.69 2.35
CA SER A 712 -32.23 4.04 3.22
C SER A 712 -32.09 3.14 4.46
N VAL A 713 -33.11 2.32 4.75
CA VAL A 713 -33.10 1.30 5.81
C VAL A 713 -33.76 -0.02 5.36
N SER A 714 -34.14 -0.14 4.09
CA SER A 714 -34.88 -1.28 3.49
C SER A 714 -36.12 -1.75 4.28
N ARG A 715 -36.81 -0.84 4.99
CA ARG A 715 -37.99 -1.16 5.80
C ARG A 715 -39.27 -1.04 4.99
N THR A 716 -40.20 -1.96 5.19
CA THR A 716 -41.58 -1.84 4.68
C THR A 716 -42.35 -0.84 5.53
N LEU A 717 -42.96 0.15 4.88
CA LEU A 717 -43.76 1.20 5.50
C LEU A 717 -45.24 0.81 5.58
N ALA A 718 -45.80 0.32 4.47
CA ALA A 718 -47.19 -0.15 4.39
C ALA A 718 -47.39 -1.09 3.18
N SER A 719 -48.62 -1.57 3.01
CA SER A 719 -49.11 -2.13 1.75
C SER A 719 -50.51 -1.62 1.45
N ALA A 720 -50.81 -1.46 0.16
CA ALA A 720 -52.13 -1.05 -0.34
C ALA A 720 -52.52 -1.93 -1.55
N ARG A 721 -53.73 -1.74 -2.08
CA ARG A 721 -54.15 -2.36 -3.33
C ARG A 721 -54.24 -1.34 -4.45
N ALA A 722 -53.86 -1.76 -5.65
CA ALA A 722 -54.11 -1.00 -6.87
C ALA A 722 -55.62 -0.96 -7.19
N ASP A 723 -56.09 0.19 -7.67
CA ASP A 723 -57.45 0.37 -8.18
C ASP A 723 -57.66 -0.36 -9.52
N ASP A 724 -58.87 -0.25 -10.09
CA ASP A 724 -59.21 -0.88 -11.37
C ASP A 724 -58.38 -0.32 -12.57
N ASN A 725 -57.68 0.79 -12.39
CA ASN A 725 -56.80 1.43 -13.37
C ASN A 725 -55.30 1.20 -13.07
N GLY A 726 -54.96 0.33 -12.11
CA GLY A 726 -53.57 0.04 -11.75
C GLY A 726 -52.87 1.15 -10.94
N ARG A 727 -53.62 2.03 -10.28
CA ARG A 727 -53.11 3.15 -9.46
C ARG A 727 -53.23 2.88 -7.98
N VAL A 728 -52.29 3.41 -7.20
CA VAL A 728 -52.29 3.38 -5.74
C VAL A 728 -52.04 4.78 -5.20
N HIS A 729 -52.90 5.22 -4.29
CA HIS A 729 -52.71 6.41 -3.46
C HIS A 729 -52.62 5.95 -2.01
N ALA A 730 -51.47 6.11 -1.36
CA ALA A 730 -51.21 5.57 -0.02
C ALA A 730 -50.59 6.61 0.92
N THR A 731 -51.20 6.78 2.09
CA THR A 731 -50.60 7.53 3.20
C THR A 731 -49.78 6.57 4.07
N LEU A 732 -48.51 6.91 4.26
CA LEU A 732 -47.48 6.07 4.88
C LEU A 732 -46.95 6.79 6.12
N THR A 733 -46.88 6.11 7.26
CA THR A 733 -46.17 6.65 8.43
C THR A 733 -44.66 6.49 8.24
N ILE A 734 -43.93 7.62 8.21
CA ILE A 734 -42.47 7.63 8.17
C ILE A 734 -41.93 7.32 9.57
N PRO A 735 -41.04 6.34 9.75
CA PRO A 735 -40.45 6.05 11.06
C PRO A 735 -39.71 7.26 11.64
N SER A 736 -39.85 7.50 12.94
CA SER A 736 -39.20 8.66 13.61
C SER A 736 -37.69 8.53 13.78
N ASP A 737 -37.13 7.34 13.52
CA ASP A 737 -35.71 7.05 13.50
C ASP A 737 -35.10 7.09 12.09
N MET A 738 -35.87 7.49 11.06
CA MET A 738 -35.31 7.75 9.73
C MET A 738 -34.26 8.87 9.78
N PRO A 739 -33.14 8.74 9.06
CA PRO A 739 -32.20 9.84 8.87
C PRO A 739 -32.88 11.05 8.22
N ILE A 740 -32.26 12.22 8.38
CA ILE A 740 -32.74 13.49 7.80
C ILE A 740 -32.01 13.68 6.46
N GLY A 741 -32.74 13.81 5.36
CA GLY A 741 -32.14 13.88 4.04
C GLY A 741 -33.11 13.60 2.90
N SER A 742 -32.57 13.22 1.75
CA SER A 742 -33.33 12.69 0.63
C SER A 742 -33.37 11.17 0.73
N HIS A 743 -34.54 10.59 0.48
CA HIS A 743 -34.79 9.14 0.51
C HIS A 743 -35.69 8.76 -0.67
N HIS A 744 -35.81 7.47 -0.95
CA HIS A 744 -36.75 6.95 -1.94
C HIS A 744 -37.73 5.98 -1.31
N ILE A 745 -39.01 6.20 -1.57
CA ILE A 745 -40.07 5.24 -1.26
C ILE A 745 -40.38 4.47 -2.54
N HIS A 746 -40.11 3.17 -2.50
CA HIS A 746 -40.35 2.20 -3.56
C HIS A 746 -41.72 1.56 -3.38
N ALA A 747 -42.59 1.70 -4.37
CA ALA A 747 -43.85 0.98 -4.48
C ALA A 747 -43.63 -0.27 -5.34
N LEU A 748 -43.58 -1.43 -4.69
CA LEU A 748 -43.26 -2.73 -5.29
C LEU A 748 -44.53 -3.55 -5.50
N GLY A 749 -44.78 -4.01 -6.72
CA GLY A 749 -45.94 -4.86 -7.05
C GLY A 749 -45.73 -5.55 -8.40
N ALA A 750 -46.76 -6.22 -8.92
CA ALA A 750 -46.73 -6.79 -10.28
C ALA A 750 -47.39 -5.83 -11.28
N ASP A 751 -46.86 -5.74 -12.51
CA ASP A 751 -47.54 -5.10 -13.64
C ASP A 751 -48.66 -5.98 -14.23
N THR A 752 -49.35 -5.49 -15.27
CA THR A 752 -50.43 -6.23 -15.95
C THR A 752 -50.00 -7.49 -16.70
N GLU A 753 -48.70 -7.67 -16.94
CA GLU A 753 -48.12 -8.85 -17.59
C GLU A 753 -47.61 -9.88 -16.56
N GLY A 754 -47.54 -9.49 -15.28
CA GLY A 754 -47.06 -10.31 -14.17
C GLY A 754 -45.57 -10.15 -13.84
N ASN A 755 -44.90 -9.15 -14.42
CA ASN A 755 -43.51 -8.83 -14.08
C ASN A 755 -43.44 -7.97 -12.81
N ASP A 756 -42.31 -8.07 -12.08
CA ASP A 756 -42.04 -7.20 -10.94
C ASP A 756 -41.86 -5.73 -11.39
N LEU A 757 -42.70 -4.85 -10.86
CA LEU A 757 -42.70 -3.41 -11.09
C LEU A 757 -42.29 -2.66 -9.80
N ASP A 758 -41.30 -1.79 -9.93
CA ASP A 758 -40.82 -0.89 -8.88
C ASP A 758 -41.01 0.57 -9.31
N VAL A 759 -41.91 1.28 -8.64
CA VAL A 759 -42.15 2.72 -8.84
C VAL A 759 -41.57 3.48 -7.66
N SER A 760 -40.47 4.19 -7.90
CA SER A 760 -39.73 4.93 -6.87
C SER A 760 -40.15 6.41 -6.81
N THR A 761 -40.45 6.89 -5.61
CA THR A 761 -40.79 8.30 -5.32
C THR A 761 -39.75 8.90 -4.38
N SER A 762 -39.04 9.94 -4.82
CA SER A 762 -38.13 10.70 -3.97
C SER A 762 -38.91 11.51 -2.93
N VAL A 763 -38.50 11.42 -1.66
CA VAL A 763 -39.05 12.19 -0.53
C VAL A 763 -37.93 12.88 0.24
N ARG A 764 -38.20 14.07 0.78
CA ARG A 764 -37.23 14.76 1.65
C ARG A 764 -37.71 14.79 3.10
N LEU A 765 -36.94 14.17 3.99
CA LEU A 765 -37.23 14.13 5.42
C LEU A 765 -36.55 15.30 6.14
N LEU A 766 -37.33 15.98 6.99
CA LEU A 766 -36.88 17.04 7.89
C LEU A 766 -36.93 16.58 9.36
N PRO A 767 -36.13 17.21 10.25
CA PRO A 767 -36.28 17.00 11.68
C PRO A 767 -37.68 17.39 12.15
N LYS A 768 -38.23 16.56 13.03
CA LYS A 768 -39.53 16.76 13.67
C LYS A 768 -39.68 18.20 14.21
N TYR A 769 -40.83 18.83 13.96
CA TYR A 769 -41.18 20.22 14.31
C TYR A 769 -40.53 21.34 13.48
N SER A 770 -39.82 21.04 12.37
CA SER A 770 -39.15 22.06 11.55
C SER A 770 -40.09 23.08 10.90
N ASN A 771 -41.33 22.70 10.59
CA ASN A 771 -42.30 23.56 9.90
C ASN A 771 -42.66 24.85 10.69
N LEU A 772 -42.61 24.79 12.03
CA LEU A 772 -42.84 25.96 12.89
C LEU A 772 -41.73 27.00 12.79
N ALA A 773 -40.47 26.56 12.62
CA ALA A 773 -39.33 27.47 12.47
C ALA A 773 -39.31 28.18 11.10
N LEU A 774 -39.74 27.48 10.04
CA LEU A 774 -39.86 28.06 8.70
C LEU A 774 -40.93 29.16 8.65
N LEU A 775 -42.10 28.92 9.27
CA LEU A 775 -43.16 29.94 9.38
C LEU A 775 -42.72 31.17 10.18
N ALA A 776 -41.98 30.99 11.28
CA ALA A 776 -41.46 32.10 12.08
C ALA A 776 -40.44 32.97 11.32
N THR A 777 -39.57 32.35 10.51
CA THR A 777 -38.57 33.06 9.71
C THR A 777 -39.19 33.79 8.51
N CYS A 778 -40.17 33.20 7.83
CA CYS A 778 -40.97 33.89 6.81
C CYS A 778 -41.72 35.11 7.38
N ALA A 779 -42.31 34.99 8.58
CA ALA A 779 -42.96 36.12 9.25
C ALA A 779 -41.97 37.26 9.59
N GLY A 780 -40.76 36.92 10.05
CA GLY A 780 -39.69 37.88 10.30
C GLY A 780 -39.25 38.64 9.05
N LEU A 781 -39.08 37.94 7.91
CA LEU A 781 -38.70 38.55 6.63
C LEU A 781 -39.80 39.49 6.08
N LEU A 782 -41.07 39.13 6.26
CA LEU A 782 -42.21 39.99 5.91
C LEU A 782 -42.24 41.31 6.70
N LEU A 783 -41.92 41.26 7.99
CA LEU A 783 -41.79 42.47 8.84
C LEU A 783 -40.62 43.36 8.41
N VAL A 784 -39.49 42.78 7.99
CA VAL A 784 -38.35 43.53 7.45
C VAL A 784 -38.69 44.18 6.10
N ALA A 785 -39.40 43.49 5.21
CA ALA A 785 -39.84 44.04 3.94
C ALA A 785 -40.80 45.24 4.10
N LEU A 786 -41.76 45.14 5.04
CA LEU A 786 -42.67 46.22 5.38
C LEU A 786 -41.94 47.42 6.03
N GLY A 787 -40.96 47.17 6.90
CA GLY A 787 -40.09 48.21 7.47
C GLY A 787 -39.23 48.94 6.42
N GLY A 788 -38.88 48.27 5.32
CA GLY A 788 -38.10 48.85 4.21
C GLY A 788 -38.86 49.90 3.38
N PHE A 789 -40.18 49.75 3.23
CA PHE A 789 -41.00 50.67 2.43
C PHE A 789 -41.25 52.02 3.12
N GLY A 790 -41.34 52.04 4.45
CA GLY A 790 -41.59 53.26 5.23
C GLY A 790 -40.47 54.32 5.21
N ARG A 791 -39.27 53.99 4.71
CA ARG A 791 -38.09 54.89 4.75
C ARG A 791 -37.71 55.55 3.42
N ARG A 792 -38.42 55.29 2.31
CA ARG A 792 -38.06 55.84 0.97
C ARG A 792 -38.81 57.08 0.50
N THR A 793 -39.77 57.62 1.26
CA THR A 793 -40.63 58.74 0.83
C THR A 793 -40.26 60.13 1.41
N HIS A 794 -39.18 60.27 2.19
CA HIS A 794 -38.78 61.56 2.79
C HIS A 794 -37.32 61.96 2.53
N LYS A 795 -36.97 62.29 1.27
CA LYS A 795 -35.77 63.11 0.99
C LYS A 795 -35.82 63.96 -0.29
N ARG A 796 -36.89 64.76 -0.49
CA ARG A 796 -36.87 65.91 -1.43
C ARG A 796 -38.04 66.90 -1.23
N ARG A 797 -37.88 67.90 -0.34
CA ARG A 797 -38.25 69.32 -0.60
C ARG A 797 -37.98 70.25 0.59
N ARG A 798 -37.37 71.40 0.24
CA ARG A 798 -37.41 72.75 0.84
C ARG A 798 -37.13 72.97 2.34
N THR A 799 -36.14 73.84 2.53
CA THR A 799 -36.00 74.83 3.61
C THR A 799 -37.21 75.79 3.69
N SER A 800 -37.76 75.99 4.90
CA SER A 800 -38.17 77.30 5.47
C SER A 800 -38.73 77.08 6.89
N GLU A 801 -38.12 77.75 7.87
CA GLU A 801 -38.73 78.48 8.99
C GLU A 801 -39.94 77.94 9.81
N VAL A 802 -39.72 77.95 11.14
CA VAL A 802 -40.51 78.63 12.19
C VAL A 802 -41.59 77.85 12.99
N ASP A 803 -41.49 78.05 14.31
CA ASP A 803 -42.42 77.91 15.46
C ASP A 803 -43.09 76.57 15.85
N ALA A 804 -42.54 75.98 16.91
CA ALA A 804 -43.01 76.07 18.31
C ALA A 804 -44.44 75.65 18.75
N HIS A 805 -44.47 75.24 20.03
CA HIS A 805 -45.57 74.79 20.90
C HIS A 805 -46.13 73.37 20.63
N ASP A 806 -46.23 72.42 21.57
CA ASP A 806 -46.23 72.31 23.06
C ASP A 806 -47.59 71.77 23.57
N THR A 807 -47.57 71.10 24.73
CA THR A 807 -48.67 70.37 25.42
C THR A 807 -49.12 69.06 24.73
N GLY A 808 -49.44 67.98 25.44
CA GLY A 808 -49.28 67.63 26.86
C GLY A 808 -49.76 66.18 27.06
N LEU A 809 -48.94 65.28 27.64
CA LEU A 809 -48.77 65.02 29.08
C LEU A 809 -49.94 64.23 29.72
N THR A 810 -49.68 62.94 29.93
CA THR A 810 -50.00 62.06 31.10
C THR A 810 -50.26 60.63 30.58
N ASP A 811 -49.94 59.53 31.24
CA ASP A 811 -48.97 59.12 32.27
C ASP A 811 -49.37 57.64 32.54
N VAL A 812 -48.43 56.70 32.62
CA VAL A 812 -48.26 55.78 33.78
C VAL A 812 -46.91 55.07 33.58
N THR A 813 -46.18 54.95 34.68
CA THR A 813 -44.77 54.57 34.77
C THR A 813 -44.54 53.06 34.94
N VAL A 814 -43.34 52.58 34.59
CA VAL A 814 -42.27 52.19 35.55
C VAL A 814 -41.07 51.59 34.78
N SER A 815 -39.87 52.16 34.97
CA SER A 815 -38.58 51.65 34.49
C SER A 815 -37.44 52.03 35.44
N ILE A 816 -36.77 51.05 36.06
CA ILE A 816 -35.46 51.15 36.76
C ILE A 816 -34.86 49.71 36.76
N GLY A 817 -33.60 49.38 36.42
CA GLY A 817 -32.50 50.17 35.85
C GLY A 817 -31.34 50.45 36.81
N ALA A 818 -30.28 49.60 36.85
CA ALA A 818 -28.95 50.00 37.36
C ALA A 818 -27.81 49.01 37.01
N VAL A 819 -26.61 49.57 36.80
CA VAL A 819 -25.28 48.93 36.66
C VAL A 819 -24.57 48.97 38.05
N PRO A 820 -23.33 48.46 38.27
CA PRO A 820 -22.15 49.29 37.94
C PRO A 820 -20.87 48.53 37.53
N ALA A 821 -19.98 49.25 36.85
CA ALA A 821 -18.54 48.99 36.82
C ALA A 821 -17.79 50.30 37.12
N ALA A 822 -16.74 50.24 37.93
CA ALA A 822 -15.84 51.35 38.27
C ALA A 822 -14.46 50.75 38.67
N GLY A 823 -13.32 51.42 38.49
CA GLY A 823 -13.07 52.71 37.86
C GLY A 823 -11.57 53.06 37.81
N GLU A 824 -11.22 53.98 36.89
CA GLU A 824 -10.11 54.95 36.91
C GLU A 824 -8.66 54.55 37.27
N ASN A 825 -7.72 54.82 36.34
CA ASN A 825 -6.90 56.05 36.45
C ASN A 825 -6.11 56.40 35.15
N ARG A 826 -5.88 57.72 34.97
CA ARG A 826 -5.02 58.39 33.96
C ARG A 826 -4.23 59.48 34.72
N PRO A 827 -3.10 60.07 34.25
CA PRO A 827 -3.00 60.89 33.03
C PRO A 827 -1.66 60.56 32.28
N GLN A 828 -0.98 61.36 31.43
CA GLN A 828 -1.13 62.72 30.87
C GLN A 828 -1.02 62.70 29.32
N GLN A 829 -0.04 63.42 28.75
CA GLN A 829 0.30 63.60 27.33
C GLN A 829 1.80 63.93 27.22
N THR A 830 2.43 63.62 26.08
CA THR A 830 3.21 64.55 25.24
C THR A 830 3.69 63.78 24.00
N GLY A 831 3.89 64.47 22.87
CA GLY A 831 4.43 63.85 21.64
C GLY A 831 5.75 64.49 21.22
N ILE A 832 6.43 63.87 20.24
CA ILE A 832 7.32 64.47 19.22
C ILE A 832 7.88 63.32 18.32
N SER A 833 8.36 63.67 17.13
CA SER A 833 8.50 62.81 15.94
C SER A 833 9.82 62.03 15.78
N ARG A 834 9.74 60.82 15.18
CA ARG A 834 10.67 60.09 14.26
C ARG A 834 12.19 60.00 14.59
N PRO A 835 12.79 58.81 14.37
CA PRO A 835 13.39 58.47 13.05
C PRO A 835 13.04 57.05 12.53
N PRO A 836 13.32 56.74 11.24
CA PRO A 836 13.09 55.41 10.65
C PRO A 836 14.21 54.41 10.97
N PRO A 837 13.96 53.08 10.88
CA PRO A 837 14.99 52.05 10.99
C PRO A 837 15.90 51.99 9.73
N PRO A 838 17.13 51.46 9.84
CA PRO A 838 18.12 51.44 8.76
C PRO A 838 17.84 50.38 7.68
N PRO A 839 18.39 50.54 6.46
CA PRO A 839 18.21 49.60 5.36
C PRO A 839 18.98 48.28 5.56
N SER A 840 18.38 47.18 5.09
CA SER A 840 18.96 45.84 5.07
C SER A 840 20.05 45.68 4.01
N SER A 841 21.08 44.88 4.32
CA SER A 841 22.24 44.58 3.47
C SER A 841 21.90 43.87 2.15
N PRO A 842 22.67 44.07 1.07
CA PRO A 842 22.48 43.40 -0.22
C PRO A 842 23.02 41.95 -0.27
N PRO A 843 22.56 41.12 -1.22
CA PRO A 843 23.02 39.73 -1.39
C PRO A 843 24.39 39.60 -2.09
N PRO A 844 25.07 38.44 -1.98
CA PRO A 844 26.38 38.19 -2.59
C PRO A 844 26.30 37.98 -4.12
N PRO A 845 27.41 38.20 -4.86
CA PRO A 845 27.48 38.07 -6.32
C PRO A 845 27.57 36.60 -6.81
N PRO A 846 27.25 36.33 -8.10
CA PRO A 846 27.30 34.99 -8.68
C PRO A 846 28.73 34.49 -8.96
N ASN A 847 28.91 33.16 -8.91
CA ASN A 847 30.18 32.48 -9.10
C ASN A 847 30.68 32.49 -10.57
N SER A 848 32.00 32.56 -10.73
CA SER A 848 32.73 32.44 -12.01
C SER A 848 32.74 31.01 -12.57
N PRO A 849 32.89 30.82 -13.89
CA PRO A 849 33.02 29.49 -14.51
C PRO A 849 34.42 28.87 -14.34
N PRO A 850 34.55 27.52 -14.41
CA PRO A 850 35.83 26.80 -14.31
C PRO A 850 36.68 26.87 -15.60
N PRO A 851 38.00 26.61 -15.51
CA PRO A 851 38.93 26.66 -16.65
C PRO A 851 38.84 25.42 -17.57
N PRO A 852 39.35 25.50 -18.82
CA PRO A 852 39.38 24.38 -19.77
C PRO A 852 40.42 23.31 -19.38
N PRO A 853 40.26 22.05 -19.85
CA PRO A 853 41.16 20.95 -19.52
C PRO A 853 42.50 21.03 -20.25
N SER A 854 43.57 20.63 -19.55
CA SER A 854 44.87 20.29 -20.12
C SER A 854 44.87 18.85 -20.65
N ALA A 855 45.83 18.57 -21.54
CA ALA A 855 46.01 17.29 -22.26
C ALA A 855 46.26 16.06 -21.36
#